data_AF-A0A6L9AAD9-F1
#
_entry.id   AF-A0A6L9AAD9-F1
#
_cell.length_a   1.000
_cell.length_b   1.000
_cell.length_c   1.000
_cell.angle_alpha   90.00
_cell.angle_beta   90.00
_cell.angle_gamma   90.00
#
_symmetry.space_group_name_H-M   'P 1'
#
loop_
_entity.id
_entity.type
_entity.pdbx_description
1 polymer ?
#
loop_
_entity_poly.entity_id
_entity_poly.type
_entity_poly.pdbx_seq_one_letter_code
_entity_poly.pdbx_strand_id
1 'polypeptide(L)'
;LKYYQWTVDEDVYLSGRDNEKNILHTILHGAAMIKPEMEEVLVKVLKNRWNEHGTPYFDLMTLILTDLDSYPVWASLPEYVLQLADLFWYRPLKETGERYHSMDIEDEFGLFRSHHDYYPESPYQTPIYWLLQSQFKKTIDFILDFTNKTTICFAHSHFAKNEIEEVDVFIEEGKFIKQYICNRLWCSYRGTQVSTYLLSSIHMALEKFFLENFKNADSKVLESWLLFLLRNTKSASISAVVTSIVLAFPEKTFNVAKVLFQTKDFFRFDMNRMVLDRTHKSSLISLRDGFGGTDYRNSLHEEDRIKACDDVHRNTYLENLALHYQIFRSENVTEKDVIERQQVLWGIFDKYYNQLPDEAQETEADKTWRLCLARMDRRKMKITTKEKDEGIEISFNPEIDPKLKQYSEEAIKKNSEHMKYVTLKLWASYKREKDERYKNYGMYEDNPQIALQETKEIIKKLNEEGGEDFRLLNGNIPADVCSVLLLDYFNQLNNEEREYCKDIVLAYSQLPLKEGYNYQVQDGTTSAISALPVIYHNYPMERETIKTILLLTLFNDHSIGMAGGRYSVFPSMVIHKLWLDYFDDMQSLLFGFLILKPKYVILSRKIIHESYRQVDYDIKKININKVFLNNYKHCISNVIDNKISIDDLGSIDIVDLHILNTAFQLIPVDTVNIEHKQLVSLIVKRFSTSLLSSVREDRVDYALRQSFLERFAYFTLHAPVSDIPDYIKPFLDGFNGSEPISELFKKFILVEDRLNTYAKFWKVWDLFFDKVVTLCKDGDRYWYVDKIIKSYLFAESPWKENSNGWHTFKDSNSQFFCDVSRTMGHCPSTLYSLAKSLNNIASCYLNQGITWLSEMLSVNKKLWEKKLENDTVYFLECLVRRYINTERERIRRTKQLKEEVLVILDFLVEKGSVVGYMSRENIL
;
A
#
# COMPACT_ATOMS: atom_id res chain seq x y z
N LEU A 1 30.34 15.67 -10.47
CA LEU A 1 31.01 14.35 -10.51
C LEU A 1 32.32 14.32 -9.72
N LYS A 2 33.35 15.11 -10.06
CA LYS A 2 34.64 15.11 -9.33
C LYS A 2 34.53 15.29 -7.81
N TYR A 3 33.63 16.16 -7.35
CA TYR A 3 33.34 16.31 -5.92
C TYR A 3 32.78 15.02 -5.30
N TYR A 4 31.88 14.32 -5.99
CA TYR A 4 31.32 13.04 -5.52
C TYR A 4 32.38 11.92 -5.53
N GLN A 5 33.26 11.91 -6.54
CA GLN A 5 34.40 10.98 -6.56
C GLN A 5 35.32 11.22 -5.37
N TRP A 6 35.64 12.49 -5.07
CA TRP A 6 36.40 12.86 -3.88
C TRP A 6 35.72 12.42 -2.58
N THR A 7 34.40 12.56 -2.46
CA THR A 7 33.70 12.09 -1.24
C THR A 7 33.76 10.57 -1.08
N VAL A 8 33.76 9.84 -2.18
CA VAL A 8 33.88 8.37 -2.18
C VAL A 8 35.32 7.95 -1.84
N ASP A 9 36.32 8.63 -2.42
CA ASP A 9 37.74 8.30 -2.23
C ASP A 9 38.22 8.62 -0.80
N GLU A 10 37.70 9.69 -0.20
CA GLU A 10 38.06 10.15 1.15
C GLU A 10 37.12 9.63 2.25
N ASP A 11 36.16 8.75 1.90
CA ASP A 11 35.13 8.21 2.82
C ASP A 11 34.38 9.32 3.60
N VAL A 12 34.05 10.41 2.89
CA VAL A 12 33.41 11.59 3.47
C VAL A 12 31.90 11.39 3.50
N TYR A 13 31.35 11.30 4.70
CA TYR A 13 29.90 11.26 4.91
C TYR A 13 29.24 12.59 4.51
N LEU A 14 28.41 12.57 3.47
CA LEU A 14 27.59 13.71 3.07
C LEU A 14 26.43 13.89 4.07
N SER A 15 26.53 14.90 4.94
CA SER A 15 25.47 15.18 5.91
C SER A 15 24.21 15.74 5.24
N GLY A 16 23.10 15.01 5.43
CA GLY A 16 21.75 15.34 4.95
C GLY A 16 21.40 14.65 3.63
N ARG A 17 20.38 13.77 3.65
CA ARG A 17 19.88 13.01 2.48
C ARG A 17 19.64 13.89 1.24
N ASP A 18 19.27 15.16 1.43
CA ASP A 18 18.96 16.05 0.32
C ASP A 18 20.21 16.63 -0.37
N ASN A 19 21.33 16.79 0.34
CA ASN A 19 22.59 17.26 -0.26
C ASN A 19 23.15 16.23 -1.23
N GLU A 20 23.19 14.99 -0.79
CA GLU A 20 23.61 13.85 -1.59
C GLU A 20 22.68 13.69 -2.80
N LYS A 21 21.37 13.66 -2.58
CA LYS A 21 20.39 13.55 -3.67
C LYS A 21 20.54 14.65 -4.72
N ASN A 22 20.69 15.91 -4.32
CA ASN A 22 20.89 17.02 -5.25
C ASN A 22 22.19 16.89 -6.05
N ILE A 23 23.29 16.42 -5.43
CA ILE A 23 24.55 16.17 -6.13
C ILE A 23 24.37 15.06 -7.17
N LEU A 24 23.71 13.96 -6.78
CA LEU A 24 23.46 12.83 -7.66
C LEU A 24 22.56 13.23 -8.84
N HIS A 25 21.45 13.93 -8.59
CA HIS A 25 20.57 14.46 -9.64
C HIS A 25 21.29 15.44 -10.57
N THR A 26 22.14 16.32 -10.03
CA THR A 26 22.98 17.21 -10.86
C THR A 26 23.93 16.42 -11.76
N ILE A 27 24.54 15.35 -11.24
CA ILE A 27 25.39 14.44 -12.03
C ILE A 27 24.58 13.77 -13.14
N LEU A 28 23.38 13.28 -12.84
CA LEU A 28 22.50 12.58 -13.79
C LEU A 28 22.01 13.51 -14.91
N HIS A 29 21.51 14.70 -14.57
CA HIS A 29 21.10 15.69 -15.57
C HIS A 29 22.26 16.15 -16.47
N GLY A 30 23.47 16.26 -15.91
CA GLY A 30 24.67 16.61 -16.64
C GLY A 30 25.31 15.46 -17.43
N ALA A 31 24.85 14.21 -17.27
CA ALA A 31 25.56 13.01 -17.70
C ALA A 31 25.89 12.99 -19.20
N ALA A 32 25.02 13.54 -20.04
CA ALA A 32 25.26 13.65 -21.49
C ALA A 32 26.50 14.51 -21.82
N MET A 33 26.81 15.50 -20.99
CA MET A 33 27.94 16.42 -21.16
C MET A 33 29.25 15.90 -20.54
N ILE A 34 29.15 14.97 -19.58
CA ILE A 34 30.29 14.35 -18.87
C ILE A 34 30.40 12.85 -19.19
N LYS A 35 30.06 12.48 -20.43
CA LYS A 35 29.98 11.09 -20.86
C LYS A 35 31.28 10.31 -20.57
N PRO A 36 32.50 10.81 -20.90
CA PRO A 36 33.74 10.08 -20.62
C PRO A 36 33.95 9.81 -19.12
N GLU A 37 33.65 10.79 -18.27
CA GLU A 37 33.83 10.65 -16.82
C GLU A 37 32.78 9.72 -16.19
N MET A 38 31.55 9.76 -16.70
CA MET A 38 30.50 8.82 -16.27
C MET A 38 30.83 7.39 -16.71
N GLU A 39 31.34 7.21 -17.93
CA GLU A 39 31.81 5.92 -18.42
C GLU A 39 32.95 5.35 -17.55
N GLU A 40 33.92 6.18 -17.16
CA GLU A 40 35.00 5.76 -16.25
C GLU A 40 34.45 5.22 -14.92
N VAL A 41 33.44 5.88 -14.35
CA VAL A 41 32.80 5.45 -13.10
C VAL A 41 32.06 4.13 -13.28
N LEU A 42 31.24 4.00 -14.33
CA LEU A 42 30.52 2.76 -14.63
C LEU A 42 31.48 1.58 -14.84
N VAL A 43 32.58 1.79 -15.57
CA VAL A 43 33.62 0.77 -15.79
C VAL A 43 34.27 0.36 -14.47
N LYS A 44 34.57 1.30 -13.57
CA LYS A 44 35.12 0.99 -12.23
C LYS A 44 34.13 0.15 -11.41
N VAL A 45 32.85 0.53 -11.38
CA VAL A 45 31.80 -0.21 -10.65
C VAL A 45 31.68 -1.64 -11.18
N LEU A 46 31.56 -1.80 -12.51
CA LEU A 46 31.40 -3.11 -13.15
C LEU A 46 32.61 -4.02 -12.93
N LYS A 47 33.83 -3.47 -13.06
CA LYS A 47 35.08 -4.22 -12.87
C LYS A 47 35.24 -4.71 -11.43
N ASN A 48 34.89 -3.88 -10.44
CA ASN A 48 35.02 -4.22 -9.03
C ASN A 48 33.79 -4.92 -8.44
N ARG A 49 32.69 -5.01 -9.20
CA ARG A 49 31.39 -5.56 -8.77
C ARG A 49 30.85 -4.87 -7.50
N TRP A 50 30.88 -3.55 -7.48
CA TRP A 50 30.33 -2.74 -6.37
C TRP A 50 28.81 -2.63 -6.47
N ASN A 51 28.10 -3.58 -5.86
CA ASN A 51 26.64 -3.68 -5.88
C ASN A 51 26.01 -3.92 -4.50
N GLU A 52 26.78 -3.78 -3.42
CA GLU A 52 26.29 -3.92 -2.05
C GLU A 52 26.28 -2.54 -1.35
N HIS A 53 25.36 -2.37 -0.39
CA HIS A 53 25.28 -1.14 0.38
C HIS A 53 26.61 -0.84 1.10
N GLY A 54 27.08 0.40 0.99
CA GLY A 54 28.39 0.82 1.53
C GLY A 54 29.56 0.58 0.58
N THR A 55 29.33 0.00 -0.61
CA THR A 55 30.33 -0.01 -1.67
C THR A 55 30.36 1.33 -2.42
N PRO A 56 31.51 1.72 -3.02
CA PRO A 56 31.63 2.97 -3.75
C PRO A 56 30.57 3.13 -4.85
N TYR A 57 30.03 4.35 -4.97
CA TYR A 57 29.03 4.76 -5.98
C TYR A 57 27.66 4.04 -5.90
N PHE A 58 27.39 3.25 -4.85
CA PHE A 58 26.17 2.46 -4.73
C PHE A 58 24.89 3.29 -4.95
N ASP A 59 24.74 4.43 -4.27
CA ASP A 59 23.54 5.28 -4.39
C ASP A 59 23.36 5.87 -5.79
N LEU A 60 24.46 6.25 -6.45
CA LEU A 60 24.43 6.73 -7.83
C LEU A 60 23.95 5.62 -8.77
N MET A 61 24.46 4.39 -8.62
CA MET A 61 24.09 3.26 -9.47
C MET A 61 22.63 2.86 -9.25
N THR A 62 22.16 2.86 -8.00
CA THR A 62 20.76 2.60 -7.67
C THR A 62 19.85 3.63 -8.33
N LEU A 63 20.16 4.93 -8.24
CA LEU A 63 19.39 5.98 -8.93
C LEU A 63 19.40 5.83 -10.45
N ILE A 64 20.53 5.41 -11.05
CA ILE A 64 20.60 5.13 -12.49
C ILE A 64 19.59 4.04 -12.88
N LEU A 65 19.28 3.08 -12.01
CA LEU A 65 18.36 1.98 -12.31
C LEU A 65 16.90 2.24 -11.90
N THR A 66 16.61 3.27 -11.09
CA THR A 66 15.28 3.48 -10.51
C THR A 66 14.67 4.86 -10.76
N ASP A 67 15.48 5.88 -11.09
CA ASP A 67 15.02 7.27 -11.22
C ASP A 67 14.94 7.73 -12.69
N LEU A 68 13.80 8.30 -13.08
CA LEU A 68 13.56 8.84 -14.43
C LEU A 68 14.50 9.99 -14.81
N ASP A 69 15.03 10.72 -13.82
CA ASP A 69 16.02 11.78 -14.05
C ASP A 69 17.34 11.23 -14.64
N SER A 70 17.54 9.91 -14.62
CA SER A 70 18.67 9.21 -15.21
C SER A 70 18.58 9.01 -16.73
N TYR A 71 17.51 9.46 -17.39
CA TYR A 71 17.35 9.37 -18.85
C TYR A 71 18.58 9.81 -19.65
N PRO A 72 19.29 10.91 -19.33
CA PRO A 72 20.51 11.30 -20.05
C PRO A 72 21.61 10.23 -20.02
N VAL A 73 21.72 9.45 -18.93
CA VAL A 73 22.63 8.31 -18.82
C VAL A 73 22.17 7.18 -19.73
N TRP A 74 20.89 6.83 -19.69
CA TRP A 74 20.31 5.75 -20.50
C TRP A 74 20.47 5.99 -21.99
N ALA A 75 20.24 7.23 -22.44
CA ALA A 75 20.42 7.63 -23.82
C ALA A 75 21.90 7.65 -24.26
N SER A 76 22.81 8.03 -23.36
CA SER A 76 24.23 8.25 -23.71
C SER A 76 25.11 7.01 -23.56
N LEU A 77 24.81 6.14 -22.60
CA LEU A 77 25.60 4.97 -22.18
C LEU A 77 24.76 3.68 -22.01
N PRO A 78 23.85 3.35 -22.97
CA PRO A 78 22.87 2.27 -22.80
C PRO A 78 23.47 0.89 -22.51
N GLU A 79 24.60 0.56 -23.12
CA GLU A 79 25.24 -0.75 -22.96
C GLU A 79 25.83 -0.96 -21.56
N TYR A 80 26.34 0.11 -20.95
CA TYR A 80 26.82 0.06 -19.57
C TYR A 80 25.65 -0.04 -18.58
N VAL A 81 24.52 0.59 -18.88
CA VAL A 81 23.30 0.48 -18.06
C VAL A 81 22.76 -0.95 -18.07
N LEU A 82 22.77 -1.64 -19.22
CA LEU A 82 22.38 -3.06 -19.29
C LEU A 82 23.33 -3.96 -18.47
N GLN A 83 24.63 -3.71 -18.51
CA GLN A 83 25.60 -4.44 -17.69
C GLN A 83 25.43 -4.15 -16.19
N LEU A 84 25.14 -2.89 -15.85
CA LEU A 84 24.87 -2.47 -14.47
C LEU A 84 23.61 -3.15 -13.94
N ALA A 85 22.56 -3.20 -14.76
CA ALA A 85 21.32 -3.89 -14.45
C ALA A 85 21.55 -5.39 -14.17
N ASP A 86 22.32 -6.11 -14.99
CA ASP A 86 22.67 -7.53 -14.71
C ASP A 86 23.38 -7.67 -13.36
N LEU A 87 24.33 -6.78 -13.05
CA LEU A 87 25.09 -6.80 -11.80
C LEU A 87 24.23 -6.53 -10.55
N PHE A 88 23.33 -5.55 -10.61
CA PHE A 88 22.51 -5.13 -9.47
C PHE A 88 21.26 -5.98 -9.29
N TRP A 89 20.71 -6.55 -10.37
CA TRP A 89 19.47 -7.29 -10.30
C TRP A 89 19.69 -8.79 -10.11
N TYR A 90 20.65 -9.39 -10.80
CA TYR A 90 20.85 -10.84 -10.76
C TYR A 90 21.83 -11.27 -9.68
N ARG A 91 21.42 -12.25 -8.86
CA ARG A 91 22.25 -12.86 -7.83
C ARG A 91 22.59 -14.30 -8.24
N PRO A 92 23.87 -14.61 -8.54
CA PRO A 92 24.29 -15.98 -8.82
C PRO A 92 24.03 -16.87 -7.60
N LEU A 93 23.42 -18.04 -7.82
CA LEU A 93 23.24 -19.05 -6.77
C LEU A 93 24.62 -19.46 -6.23
N LYS A 94 24.93 -19.12 -4.98
CA LYS A 94 26.10 -19.69 -4.29
C LYS A 94 25.80 -21.16 -3.97
N GLU A 95 26.66 -22.06 -4.44
CA GLU A 95 26.69 -23.44 -3.94
C GLU A 95 26.98 -23.38 -2.43
N THR A 96 26.03 -23.85 -1.61
CA THR A 96 26.11 -24.04 -0.15
C THR A 96 25.85 -22.83 0.77
N GLY A 97 24.89 -23.02 1.70
CA GLY A 97 25.19 -22.85 3.12
C GLY A 97 24.38 -21.84 3.92
N GLU A 98 24.09 -20.65 3.42
CA GLU A 98 23.58 -19.56 4.28
C GLU A 98 22.18 -19.12 3.86
N ARG A 99 21.17 -19.89 4.27
CA ARG A 99 19.77 -19.46 4.23
C ARG A 99 19.39 -18.87 5.59
N TYR A 100 19.63 -17.58 5.79
CA TYR A 100 18.72 -16.82 6.62
C TYR A 100 17.39 -16.75 5.86
N HIS A 101 16.51 -17.72 6.13
CA HIS A 101 15.18 -17.82 5.53
C HIS A 101 14.34 -16.59 5.90
N SER A 102 14.29 -15.57 5.04
CA SER A 102 13.05 -14.81 4.85
C SER A 102 12.39 -15.30 3.57
N MET A 103 11.05 -15.34 3.56
CA MET A 103 10.22 -15.86 2.48
C MET A 103 9.97 -14.78 1.40
N ASP A 104 11.02 -14.14 0.90
CA ASP A 104 10.89 -13.10 -0.13
C ASP A 104 10.93 -13.74 -1.54
N ILE A 105 10.02 -13.32 -2.42
CA ILE A 105 9.83 -13.95 -3.74
C ILE A 105 11.02 -13.70 -4.68
N GLU A 106 11.76 -12.61 -4.51
CA GLU A 106 12.98 -12.28 -5.27
C GLU A 106 14.06 -13.37 -5.13
N ASP A 107 14.19 -13.96 -3.93
CA ASP A 107 15.18 -15.01 -3.68
C ASP A 107 14.88 -16.27 -4.51
N GLU A 108 13.60 -16.57 -4.75
CA GLU A 108 13.17 -17.71 -5.57
C GLU A 108 13.54 -17.53 -7.05
N PHE A 109 13.61 -16.28 -7.55
CA PHE A 109 14.01 -15.95 -8.92
C PHE A 109 15.52 -15.70 -9.09
N GLY A 110 16.32 -15.84 -8.03
CA GLY A 110 17.75 -15.55 -8.05
C GLY A 110 18.04 -14.05 -8.23
N LEU A 111 17.21 -13.18 -7.61
CA LEU A 111 17.37 -11.73 -7.66
C LEU A 111 17.93 -11.19 -6.33
N PHE A 112 18.58 -10.03 -6.40
CA PHE A 112 18.86 -9.25 -5.20
C PHE A 112 17.56 -8.63 -4.66
N ARG A 113 17.48 -8.49 -3.33
CA ARG A 113 16.34 -7.85 -2.68
C ARG A 113 16.36 -6.37 -2.99
N SER A 114 15.25 -5.89 -3.55
CA SER A 114 15.10 -4.48 -3.92
C SER A 114 14.28 -3.69 -2.92
N HIS A 115 13.88 -4.23 -1.76
CA HIS A 115 13.13 -3.51 -0.71
C HIS A 115 11.96 -2.63 -1.20
N HIS A 116 11.25 -3.03 -2.27
CA HIS A 116 10.20 -2.27 -2.97
C HIS A 116 10.64 -1.11 -3.89
N ASP A 117 11.91 -1.00 -4.27
CA ASP A 117 12.43 0.02 -5.21
C ASP A 117 11.72 0.00 -6.58
N TYR A 118 11.19 -1.16 -6.98
CA TYR A 118 10.44 -1.34 -8.23
C TYR A 118 8.91 -1.39 -8.02
N TYR A 119 8.41 -0.95 -6.85
CA TYR A 119 6.99 -0.87 -6.57
C TYR A 119 6.48 0.57 -6.75
N PRO A 120 5.29 0.77 -7.37
CA PRO A 120 4.48 -0.23 -8.05
C PRO A 120 5.07 -0.64 -9.40
N GLU A 121 4.85 -1.88 -9.83
CA GLU A 121 5.38 -2.34 -11.12
C GLU A 121 4.78 -1.54 -12.29
N SER A 122 5.64 -1.07 -13.19
CA SER A 122 5.25 -0.19 -14.29
C SER A 122 6.28 -0.29 -15.43
N PRO A 123 5.88 -0.08 -16.70
CA PRO A 123 6.84 -0.04 -17.81
C PRO A 123 7.91 1.05 -17.64
N TYR A 124 7.64 2.08 -16.84
CA TYR A 124 8.57 3.19 -16.58
C TYR A 124 9.40 3.01 -15.31
N GLN A 125 9.20 1.93 -14.56
CA GLN A 125 9.87 1.69 -13.28
C GLN A 125 11.36 1.32 -13.44
N THR A 126 11.76 0.89 -14.65
CA THR A 126 13.13 0.50 -14.96
C THR A 126 13.60 1.23 -16.22
N PRO A 127 14.91 1.26 -16.50
CA PRO A 127 15.45 1.88 -17.73
C PRO A 127 15.00 1.17 -19.02
N ILE A 128 14.42 -0.04 -18.93
CA ILE A 128 14.22 -0.93 -20.08
C ILE A 128 13.38 -0.31 -21.19
N TYR A 129 12.28 0.40 -20.88
CA TYR A 129 11.45 1.03 -21.90
C TYR A 129 12.26 2.03 -22.75
N TRP A 130 13.10 2.83 -22.11
CA TRP A 130 13.97 3.81 -22.77
C TRP A 130 15.17 3.15 -23.49
N LEU A 131 15.70 2.08 -22.94
CA LEU A 131 16.76 1.29 -23.57
C LEU A 131 16.26 0.53 -24.81
N LEU A 132 14.98 0.15 -24.88
CA LEU A 132 14.36 -0.40 -26.09
C LEU A 132 14.30 0.65 -27.21
N GLN A 133 14.05 1.92 -26.87
CA GLN A 133 14.03 3.02 -27.85
C GLN A 133 15.43 3.37 -28.37
N SER A 134 16.46 3.31 -27.53
CA SER A 134 17.82 3.72 -27.89
C SER A 134 18.69 2.59 -28.46
N GLN A 135 18.58 1.37 -27.93
CA GLN A 135 19.39 0.19 -28.31
C GLN A 135 18.53 -1.07 -28.43
N PHE A 136 17.54 -1.03 -29.31
CA PHE A 136 16.49 -2.05 -29.41
C PHE A 136 17.00 -3.50 -29.37
N LYS A 137 17.88 -3.90 -30.30
CA LYS A 137 18.36 -5.29 -30.40
C LYS A 137 19.13 -5.73 -29.14
N LYS A 138 20.06 -4.91 -28.64
CA LYS A 138 20.85 -5.24 -27.44
C LYS A 138 19.96 -5.37 -26.20
N THR A 139 18.97 -4.50 -26.07
CA THR A 139 18.01 -4.54 -24.96
C THR A 139 17.11 -5.78 -25.06
N ILE A 140 16.65 -6.17 -26.25
CA ILE A 140 15.91 -7.43 -26.46
C ILE A 140 16.76 -8.65 -26.06
N ASP A 141 18.03 -8.67 -26.46
CA ASP A 141 18.94 -9.77 -26.10
C ASP A 141 19.16 -9.85 -24.59
N PHE A 142 19.31 -8.70 -23.92
CA PHE A 142 19.37 -8.61 -22.45
C PHE A 142 18.10 -9.15 -21.80
N ILE A 143 16.91 -8.71 -22.23
CA ILE A 143 15.64 -9.16 -21.65
C ILE A 143 15.51 -10.68 -21.76
N LEU A 144 15.84 -11.26 -22.92
CA LEU A 144 15.78 -12.71 -23.13
C LEU A 144 16.77 -13.45 -22.21
N ASP A 145 18.03 -13.03 -22.16
CA ASP A 145 19.04 -13.65 -21.32
C ASP A 145 18.69 -13.55 -19.82
N PHE A 146 18.34 -12.35 -19.37
CA PHE A 146 17.97 -12.08 -17.98
C PHE A 146 16.74 -12.87 -17.55
N THR A 147 15.65 -12.83 -18.32
CA THR A 147 14.41 -13.58 -18.03
C THR A 147 14.65 -15.09 -18.06
N ASN A 148 15.51 -15.58 -18.95
CA ASN A 148 15.86 -17.01 -19.00
C ASN A 148 16.60 -17.44 -17.72
N LYS A 149 17.60 -16.69 -17.28
CA LYS A 149 18.36 -17.00 -16.06
C LYS A 149 17.44 -17.03 -14.83
N THR A 150 16.61 -16.01 -14.65
CA THR A 150 15.73 -15.89 -13.48
C THR A 150 14.61 -16.94 -13.48
N THR A 151 14.04 -17.24 -14.65
CA THR A 151 13.04 -18.31 -14.79
C THR A 151 13.64 -19.68 -14.47
N ILE A 152 14.89 -19.96 -14.88
CA ILE A 152 15.57 -21.22 -14.54
C ILE A 152 15.82 -21.31 -13.03
N CYS A 153 16.20 -20.22 -12.36
CA CYS A 153 16.34 -20.19 -10.91
C CYS A 153 15.01 -20.53 -10.21
N PHE A 154 13.92 -19.87 -10.64
CA PHE A 154 12.59 -20.11 -10.12
C PHE A 154 12.11 -21.55 -10.37
N ALA A 155 12.26 -22.08 -11.59
CA ALA A 155 11.83 -23.44 -11.93
C ALA A 155 12.49 -24.53 -11.06
N HIS A 156 13.71 -24.28 -10.57
CA HIS A 156 14.44 -25.20 -9.68
C HIS A 156 14.24 -24.90 -8.18
N SER A 157 13.45 -23.88 -7.84
CA SER A 157 13.21 -23.49 -6.46
C SER A 157 12.23 -24.44 -5.76
N HIS A 158 12.27 -24.49 -4.43
CA HIS A 158 11.31 -25.32 -3.67
C HIS A 158 9.87 -24.82 -3.85
N PHE A 159 9.73 -23.50 -4.03
CA PHE A 159 8.45 -22.83 -4.20
C PHE A 159 7.74 -23.24 -5.50
N ALA A 160 8.49 -23.41 -6.59
CA ALA A 160 7.91 -23.73 -7.90
C ALA A 160 7.44 -25.18 -8.08
N LYS A 161 7.80 -26.10 -7.16
CA LYS A 161 7.65 -27.56 -7.32
C LYS A 161 6.24 -28.03 -7.70
N ASN A 162 5.21 -27.32 -7.25
CA ASN A 162 3.81 -27.69 -7.48
C ASN A 162 3.10 -26.80 -8.52
N GLU A 163 3.79 -25.80 -9.10
CA GLU A 163 3.18 -24.87 -10.05
C GLU A 163 3.86 -24.83 -11.43
N ILE A 164 5.12 -25.27 -11.56
CA ILE A 164 5.88 -25.19 -12.80
C ILE A 164 5.67 -26.40 -13.71
N GLU A 165 5.46 -26.14 -15.00
CA GLU A 165 5.35 -27.14 -16.06
C GLU A 165 6.37 -26.84 -17.18
N GLU A 166 6.76 -27.85 -17.96
CA GLU A 166 7.55 -27.68 -19.20
C GLU A 166 6.66 -27.95 -20.42
N VAL A 167 6.71 -27.06 -21.41
CA VAL A 167 5.93 -27.20 -22.66
C VAL A 167 6.82 -27.03 -23.90
N ASP A 168 6.48 -27.77 -24.96
CA ASP A 168 7.12 -27.66 -26.27
C ASP A 168 6.41 -26.60 -27.13
N VAL A 169 7.16 -25.57 -27.53
CA VAL A 169 6.67 -24.46 -28.36
C VAL A 169 7.16 -24.62 -29.79
N PHE A 170 6.23 -24.85 -30.71
CA PHE A 170 6.52 -25.16 -32.11
C PHE A 170 6.72 -23.89 -32.95
N ILE A 171 7.96 -23.59 -33.34
CA ILE A 171 8.29 -22.36 -34.06
C ILE A 171 8.19 -22.56 -35.59
N GLU A 172 8.80 -23.63 -36.11
CA GLU A 172 8.86 -23.99 -37.52
C GLU A 172 8.70 -25.51 -37.65
N GLU A 173 8.41 -26.02 -38.85
CA GLU A 173 8.31 -27.46 -39.09
C GLU A 173 9.55 -28.21 -38.54
N GLY A 174 9.32 -29.11 -37.58
CA GLY A 174 10.36 -29.92 -36.93
C GLY A 174 11.23 -29.19 -35.89
N LYS A 175 11.00 -27.89 -35.62
CA LYS A 175 11.76 -27.12 -34.61
C LYS A 175 10.86 -26.68 -33.47
N PHE A 176 11.17 -27.17 -32.27
CA PHE A 176 10.50 -26.77 -31.02
C PHE A 176 11.51 -26.27 -29.98
N ILE A 177 11.02 -25.47 -29.04
CA ILE A 177 11.81 -24.98 -27.90
C ILE A 177 11.03 -25.29 -26.63
N LYS A 178 11.74 -25.77 -25.62
CA LYS A 178 11.18 -25.99 -24.29
C LYS A 178 11.06 -24.67 -23.52
N GLN A 179 9.89 -24.44 -22.96
CA GLN A 179 9.63 -23.31 -22.07
C GLN A 179 9.05 -23.76 -20.74
N TYR A 180 9.48 -23.12 -19.65
CA TYR A 180 8.85 -23.21 -18.35
C TYR A 180 7.59 -22.34 -18.31
N ILE A 181 6.49 -22.91 -17.83
CA ILE A 181 5.19 -22.24 -17.77
C ILE A 181 4.48 -22.48 -16.44
N CYS A 182 3.85 -21.43 -15.94
CA CYS A 182 2.88 -21.46 -14.85
C CYS A 182 2.06 -20.16 -14.89
N ASN A 183 0.98 -20.06 -14.10
CA ASN A 183 0.15 -18.85 -14.07
C ASN A 183 0.96 -17.61 -13.66
N ARG A 184 1.92 -17.76 -12.74
CA ARG A 184 2.80 -16.67 -12.27
C ARG A 184 3.66 -16.11 -13.40
N LEU A 185 4.33 -16.97 -14.17
CA LEU A 185 5.14 -16.55 -15.32
C LEU A 185 4.26 -15.92 -16.41
N TRP A 186 3.15 -16.58 -16.78
CA TRP A 186 2.26 -16.09 -17.83
C TRP A 186 1.66 -14.71 -17.52
N CYS A 187 1.32 -14.46 -16.24
CA CYS A 187 0.70 -13.21 -15.81
C CYS A 187 1.70 -12.13 -15.35
N SER A 188 3.01 -12.37 -15.45
CA SER A 188 4.03 -11.44 -14.93
C SER A 188 3.94 -10.05 -15.57
N TYR A 189 3.71 -9.97 -16.88
CA TYR A 189 3.56 -8.69 -17.59
C TYR A 189 2.30 -7.89 -17.19
N ARG A 190 1.33 -8.53 -16.51
CA ARG A 190 0.14 -7.85 -15.96
C ARG A 190 0.30 -7.48 -14.50
N GLY A 191 1.16 -8.16 -13.74
CA GLY A 191 1.24 -7.99 -12.29
C GLY A 191 -0.03 -8.46 -11.56
N THR A 192 -0.71 -9.49 -12.08
CA THR A 192 -1.96 -10.04 -11.49
C THR A 192 -1.74 -11.29 -10.64
N GLN A 193 -0.50 -11.78 -10.57
CA GLN A 193 -0.06 -12.93 -9.79
C GLN A 193 1.19 -12.55 -9.02
N VAL A 194 1.47 -13.22 -7.89
CA VAL A 194 2.41 -12.69 -6.90
C VAL A 194 3.78 -12.30 -7.48
N SER A 195 4.58 -13.09 -8.20
CA SER A 195 5.81 -12.64 -8.93
C SER A 195 6.76 -11.56 -8.30
N THR A 196 7.73 -11.06 -9.06
CA THR A 196 8.67 -10.00 -8.62
C THR A 196 8.36 -8.69 -9.33
N TYR A 197 8.36 -7.55 -8.64
CA TYR A 197 8.04 -6.24 -9.24
C TYR A 197 8.99 -5.85 -10.38
N LEU A 198 10.27 -6.22 -10.26
CA LEU A 198 11.28 -5.98 -11.28
C LEU A 198 10.92 -6.69 -12.59
N LEU A 199 10.74 -8.02 -12.56
CA LEU A 199 10.41 -8.79 -13.77
C LEU A 199 9.09 -8.30 -14.38
N SER A 200 8.07 -8.04 -13.58
CA SER A 200 6.80 -7.49 -14.08
C SER A 200 7.01 -6.18 -14.84
N SER A 201 7.81 -5.27 -14.29
CA SER A 201 8.15 -3.98 -14.93
C SER A 201 8.91 -4.14 -16.25
N ILE A 202 9.86 -5.09 -16.32
CA ILE A 202 10.60 -5.42 -17.56
C ILE A 202 9.64 -5.92 -18.65
N HIS A 203 8.71 -6.82 -18.29
CA HIS A 203 7.75 -7.37 -19.25
C HIS A 203 6.71 -6.34 -19.71
N MET A 204 6.25 -5.47 -18.80
CA MET A 204 5.38 -4.33 -19.14
C MET A 204 6.07 -3.37 -20.10
N ALA A 205 7.35 -3.05 -19.85
CA ALA A 205 8.14 -2.21 -20.74
C ALA A 205 8.26 -2.80 -22.14
N LEU A 206 8.53 -4.11 -22.23
CA LEU A 206 8.59 -4.84 -23.50
C LEU A 206 7.25 -4.80 -24.23
N GLU A 207 6.15 -5.15 -23.57
CA GLU A 207 4.81 -5.13 -24.16
C GLU A 207 4.47 -3.74 -24.70
N LYS A 208 4.56 -2.73 -23.84
CA LYS A 208 4.21 -1.34 -24.16
C LYS A 208 5.03 -0.82 -25.33
N PHE A 209 6.33 -1.10 -25.35
CA PHE A 209 7.19 -0.69 -26.45
C PHE A 209 6.69 -1.23 -27.80
N PHE A 210 6.32 -2.52 -27.88
CA PHE A 210 5.78 -3.10 -29.11
C PHE A 210 4.40 -2.54 -29.47
N LEU A 211 3.50 -2.39 -28.49
CA LEU A 211 2.16 -1.83 -28.71
C LEU A 211 2.22 -0.39 -29.27
N GLU A 212 3.16 0.42 -28.79
CA GLU A 212 3.30 1.82 -29.22
C GLU A 212 4.08 1.95 -30.53
N ASN A 213 5.25 1.31 -30.63
CA ASN A 213 6.18 1.54 -31.74
C ASN A 213 5.90 0.69 -32.98
N PHE A 214 5.20 -0.43 -32.85
CA PHE A 214 4.88 -1.33 -33.98
C PHE A 214 3.43 -1.22 -34.45
N LYS A 215 2.63 -0.33 -33.87
CA LYS A 215 1.24 -0.08 -34.30
C LYS A 215 1.13 0.17 -35.81
N ASN A 216 2.07 0.93 -36.38
CA ASN A 216 2.12 1.27 -37.81
C ASN A 216 3.21 0.52 -38.58
N ALA A 217 3.94 -0.40 -37.93
CA ALA A 217 5.00 -1.17 -38.58
C ALA A 217 4.43 -2.18 -39.59
N ASP A 218 5.29 -2.55 -40.55
CA ASP A 218 5.02 -3.62 -41.50
C ASP A 218 4.84 -4.98 -40.79
N SER A 219 3.89 -5.78 -41.28
CA SER A 219 3.56 -7.08 -40.70
C SER A 219 4.76 -8.01 -40.64
N LYS A 220 5.60 -8.08 -41.69
CA LYS A 220 6.77 -8.97 -41.70
C LYS A 220 7.79 -8.57 -40.65
N VAL A 221 7.98 -7.26 -40.45
CA VAL A 221 8.92 -6.75 -39.45
C VAL A 221 8.43 -7.12 -38.05
N LEU A 222 7.16 -6.86 -37.72
CA LEU A 222 6.59 -7.23 -36.43
C LEU A 222 6.66 -8.75 -36.20
N GLU A 223 6.21 -9.54 -37.16
CA GLU A 223 6.24 -11.01 -37.05
C GLU A 223 7.67 -11.54 -36.85
N SER A 224 8.67 -10.97 -37.54
CA SER A 224 10.06 -11.41 -37.40
C SER A 224 10.60 -11.23 -35.98
N TRP A 225 10.24 -10.14 -35.30
CA TRP A 225 10.65 -9.88 -33.92
C TRP A 225 9.90 -10.74 -32.92
N LEU A 226 8.59 -10.93 -33.10
CA LEU A 226 7.80 -11.80 -32.24
C LEU A 226 8.27 -13.26 -32.34
N LEU A 227 8.56 -13.74 -33.55
CA LEU A 227 9.17 -15.06 -33.75
C LEU A 227 10.59 -15.12 -33.16
N PHE A 228 11.37 -14.04 -33.23
CA PHE A 228 12.69 -13.97 -32.58
C PHE A 228 12.58 -14.11 -31.06
N LEU A 229 11.61 -13.46 -30.42
CA LEU A 229 11.36 -13.60 -28.98
C LEU A 229 11.01 -15.05 -28.59
N LEU A 230 10.05 -15.66 -29.30
CA LEU A 230 9.65 -17.05 -29.07
C LEU A 230 10.80 -18.04 -29.29
N ARG A 231 11.69 -17.74 -30.25
CA ARG A 231 12.86 -18.57 -30.59
C ARG A 231 13.96 -18.58 -29.55
N ASN A 232 14.01 -17.59 -28.68
CA ASN A 232 15.16 -17.38 -27.79
C ASN A 232 14.77 -17.34 -26.30
N THR A 233 13.50 -17.61 -25.98
CA THR A 233 13.01 -17.67 -24.59
C THR A 233 12.85 -19.11 -24.12
N LYS A 234 13.17 -19.33 -22.84
CA LYS A 234 12.84 -20.52 -22.04
C LYS A 234 11.70 -20.24 -21.05
N SER A 235 11.15 -19.03 -21.06
CA SER A 235 10.10 -18.59 -20.15
C SER A 235 8.83 -18.26 -20.91
N ALA A 236 7.71 -18.84 -20.47
CA ALA A 236 6.40 -18.53 -21.02
C ALA A 236 5.92 -17.10 -20.70
N SER A 237 6.60 -16.37 -19.80
CA SER A 237 6.35 -14.94 -19.57
C SER A 237 6.57 -14.09 -20.82
N ILE A 238 7.61 -14.38 -21.61
CA ILE A 238 7.86 -13.74 -22.91
C ILE A 238 6.81 -14.18 -23.94
N SER A 239 6.41 -15.46 -23.93
CA SER A 239 5.33 -15.95 -24.80
C SER A 239 3.99 -15.30 -24.48
N ALA A 240 3.74 -14.95 -23.23
CA ALA A 240 2.54 -14.20 -22.81
C ALA A 240 2.56 -12.75 -23.32
N VAL A 241 3.73 -12.07 -23.28
CA VAL A 241 3.89 -10.75 -23.91
C VAL A 241 3.65 -10.82 -25.42
N VAL A 242 4.23 -11.82 -26.09
CA VAL A 242 3.99 -12.06 -27.53
C VAL A 242 2.50 -12.30 -27.80
N THR A 243 1.85 -13.11 -26.96
CA THR A 243 0.40 -13.37 -27.05
C THR A 243 -0.41 -12.08 -26.95
N SER A 244 -0.07 -11.20 -26.00
CA SER A 244 -0.74 -9.91 -25.85
C SER A 244 -0.61 -9.03 -27.10
N ILE A 245 0.60 -8.95 -27.68
CA ILE A 245 0.84 -8.19 -28.91
C ILE A 245 0.07 -8.78 -30.10
N VAL A 246 -0.02 -10.12 -30.19
CA VAL A 246 -0.81 -10.82 -31.22
C VAL A 246 -2.30 -10.54 -31.06
N LEU A 247 -2.82 -10.49 -29.83
CA LEU A 247 -4.21 -10.12 -29.56
C LEU A 247 -4.50 -8.64 -29.88
N ALA A 248 -3.51 -7.76 -29.75
CA ALA A 248 -3.63 -6.34 -30.09
C ALA A 248 -3.55 -6.07 -31.60
N PHE A 249 -2.78 -6.86 -32.35
CA PHE A 249 -2.59 -6.69 -33.80
C PHE A 249 -2.90 -7.95 -34.62
N PRO A 250 -4.09 -8.57 -34.45
CA PRO A 250 -4.37 -9.89 -35.01
C PRO A 250 -4.15 -9.96 -36.53
N GLU A 251 -4.55 -8.91 -37.25
CA GLU A 251 -4.42 -8.89 -38.72
C GLU A 251 -2.99 -8.86 -39.23
N LYS A 252 -2.03 -8.42 -38.41
CA LYS A 252 -0.61 -8.33 -38.77
C LYS A 252 0.20 -9.54 -38.35
N THR A 253 -0.35 -10.43 -37.53
CA THR A 253 0.44 -11.42 -36.79
C THR A 253 -0.06 -12.85 -36.94
N PHE A 254 -0.75 -13.18 -38.03
CA PHE A 254 -1.29 -14.52 -38.23
C PHE A 254 -0.20 -15.61 -38.21
N ASN A 255 1.00 -15.34 -38.76
CA ASN A 255 2.08 -16.34 -38.75
C ASN A 255 2.67 -16.58 -37.35
N VAL A 256 2.49 -15.64 -36.43
CA VAL A 256 2.84 -15.81 -35.02
C VAL A 256 1.69 -16.50 -34.28
N ALA A 257 0.44 -16.11 -34.56
CA ALA A 257 -0.74 -16.74 -33.96
C ALA A 257 -0.79 -18.25 -34.22
N LYS A 258 -0.49 -18.71 -35.45
CA LYS A 258 -0.43 -20.14 -35.76
C LYS A 258 0.65 -20.91 -34.98
N VAL A 259 1.72 -20.24 -34.54
CA VAL A 259 2.74 -20.82 -33.65
C VAL A 259 2.14 -20.99 -32.25
N LEU A 260 1.48 -19.95 -31.73
CA LEU A 260 0.83 -19.99 -30.41
C LEU A 260 -0.27 -21.06 -30.36
N PHE A 261 -1.06 -21.21 -31.42
CA PHE A 261 -2.13 -22.21 -31.49
C PHE A 261 -1.62 -23.66 -31.54
N GLN A 262 -0.36 -23.89 -31.89
CA GLN A 262 0.25 -25.23 -31.86
C GLN A 262 0.70 -25.69 -30.47
N THR A 263 0.58 -24.83 -29.45
CA THR A 263 0.86 -25.17 -28.05
C THR A 263 -0.43 -25.11 -27.24
N LYS A 264 -1.05 -26.28 -27.01
CA LYS A 264 -2.33 -26.45 -26.27
C LYS A 264 -2.37 -25.68 -24.94
N ASP A 265 -1.30 -25.71 -24.16
CA ASP A 265 -1.27 -25.10 -22.83
C ASP A 265 -1.47 -23.58 -22.83
N PHE A 266 -1.04 -22.89 -23.89
CA PHE A 266 -1.18 -21.43 -23.99
C PHE A 266 -2.65 -20.99 -23.93
N PHE A 267 -3.59 -21.79 -24.46
CA PHE A 267 -5.02 -21.48 -24.36
C PHE A 267 -5.51 -21.44 -22.92
N ARG A 268 -5.09 -22.40 -22.08
CA ARG A 268 -5.47 -22.47 -20.66
C ARG A 268 -4.92 -21.27 -19.89
N PHE A 269 -3.62 -20.99 -20.04
CA PHE A 269 -2.97 -19.89 -19.31
C PHE A 269 -3.48 -18.52 -19.76
N ASP A 270 -3.76 -18.33 -21.05
CA ASP A 270 -4.29 -17.07 -21.55
C ASP A 270 -5.76 -16.84 -21.17
N MET A 271 -6.57 -17.90 -21.09
CA MET A 271 -7.92 -17.83 -20.53
C MET A 271 -7.89 -17.41 -19.05
N ASN A 272 -7.01 -18.01 -18.24
CA ASN A 272 -6.84 -17.62 -16.83
C ASN A 272 -6.43 -16.16 -16.70
N ARG A 273 -5.50 -15.69 -17.55
CA ARG A 273 -5.08 -14.29 -17.62
C ARG A 273 -6.26 -13.37 -17.90
N MET A 274 -7.12 -13.70 -18.87
CA MET A 274 -8.33 -12.90 -19.16
C MET A 274 -9.31 -12.84 -17.98
N VAL A 275 -9.50 -13.95 -17.26
CA VAL A 275 -10.34 -13.97 -16.05
C VAL A 275 -9.82 -13.02 -14.99
N LEU A 276 -8.50 -12.97 -14.77
CA LEU A 276 -7.86 -12.05 -13.82
C LEU A 276 -7.97 -10.59 -14.26
N ASP A 277 -7.85 -10.29 -15.57
CA ASP A 277 -7.96 -8.93 -16.09
C ASP A 277 -9.32 -8.28 -15.78
N ARG A 278 -10.41 -9.06 -15.71
CA ARG A 278 -11.77 -8.55 -15.45
C ARG A 278 -11.92 -7.78 -14.14
N THR A 279 -11.19 -8.17 -13.10
CA THR A 279 -11.27 -7.54 -11.77
C THR A 279 -10.04 -6.69 -11.45
N HIS A 280 -8.99 -6.77 -12.29
CA HIS A 280 -7.71 -6.15 -11.99
C HIS A 280 -7.80 -4.63 -11.81
N LYS A 281 -8.53 -3.93 -12.69
CA LYS A 281 -8.71 -2.47 -12.60
C LYS A 281 -9.30 -2.04 -11.25
N SER A 282 -10.36 -2.71 -10.81
CA SER A 282 -10.96 -2.42 -9.49
C SER A 282 -9.98 -2.71 -8.35
N SER A 283 -9.22 -3.79 -8.42
CA SER A 283 -8.21 -4.11 -7.40
C SER A 283 -7.11 -3.05 -7.31
N LEU A 284 -6.60 -2.55 -8.45
CA LEU A 284 -5.60 -1.48 -8.48
C LEU A 284 -6.14 -0.18 -7.88
N ILE A 285 -7.37 0.20 -8.23
CA ILE A 285 -8.03 1.40 -7.69
C ILE A 285 -8.22 1.27 -6.18
N SER A 286 -8.70 0.11 -5.70
CA SER A 286 -8.86 -0.15 -4.26
C SER A 286 -7.53 -0.11 -3.50
N LEU A 287 -6.44 -0.62 -4.09
CA LEU A 287 -5.11 -0.56 -3.48
C LEU A 287 -4.62 0.90 -3.38
N ARG A 288 -4.72 1.66 -4.46
CA ARG A 288 -4.32 3.08 -4.48
C ARG A 288 -5.11 3.90 -3.45
N ASP A 289 -6.43 3.71 -3.40
CA ASP A 289 -7.30 4.55 -2.57
C ASP A 289 -7.28 4.10 -1.07
N GLY A 290 -6.89 2.85 -0.79
CA GLY A 290 -6.91 2.25 0.55
C GLY A 290 -5.72 2.57 1.46
N PHE A 291 -4.58 3.05 0.93
CA PHE A 291 -3.33 3.26 1.69
C PHE A 291 -2.92 4.74 1.83
N GLY A 292 -3.85 5.60 2.27
CA GLY A 292 -3.53 7.01 2.57
C GLY A 292 -3.59 7.97 1.38
N GLY A 293 -4.15 7.51 0.25
CA GLY A 293 -4.33 8.28 -0.99
C GLY A 293 -3.14 8.14 -1.95
N THR A 294 -3.21 8.87 -3.07
CA THR A 294 -2.19 8.84 -4.12
C THR A 294 -0.82 9.28 -3.59
N ASP A 295 0.18 8.40 -3.67
CA ASP A 295 1.57 8.83 -3.55
C ASP A 295 1.96 9.53 -4.86
N TYR A 296 2.11 10.85 -4.80
CA TYR A 296 2.45 11.66 -5.96
C TYR A 296 3.74 11.19 -6.67
N ARG A 297 4.67 10.55 -5.95
CA ARG A 297 5.89 9.96 -6.56
C ARG A 297 5.58 8.77 -7.45
N ASN A 298 4.55 7.99 -7.12
CA ASN A 298 4.14 6.79 -7.84
C ASN A 298 2.99 7.02 -8.83
N SER A 299 2.43 8.23 -8.86
CA SER A 299 1.26 8.60 -9.66
C SER A 299 1.37 8.18 -11.13
N LEU A 300 2.52 8.45 -11.78
CA LEU A 300 2.78 8.06 -13.17
C LEU A 300 2.67 6.54 -13.36
N HIS A 301 3.27 5.77 -12.44
CA HIS A 301 3.31 4.32 -12.49
C HIS A 301 1.92 3.71 -12.27
N GLU A 302 1.20 4.17 -11.25
CA GLU A 302 -0.15 3.71 -10.92
C GLU A 302 -1.16 4.04 -12.03
N GLU A 303 -1.10 5.25 -12.58
CA GLU A 303 -2.00 5.67 -13.66
C GLU A 303 -1.81 4.85 -14.93
N ASP A 304 -0.57 4.59 -15.35
CA ASP A 304 -0.29 3.79 -16.54
C ASP A 304 -0.86 2.37 -16.41
N ARG A 305 -0.68 1.74 -15.24
CA ARG A 305 -1.26 0.41 -14.96
C ARG A 305 -2.77 0.39 -15.06
N ILE A 306 -3.44 1.37 -14.44
CA ILE A 306 -4.91 1.47 -14.46
C ILE A 306 -5.41 1.69 -15.90
N LYS A 307 -4.72 2.54 -16.68
CA LYS A 307 -5.06 2.79 -18.09
C LYS A 307 -4.86 1.55 -18.96
N ALA A 308 -3.79 0.77 -18.74
CA ALA A 308 -3.52 -0.46 -19.48
C ALA A 308 -4.60 -1.56 -19.31
N CYS A 309 -5.43 -1.48 -18.27
CA CYS A 309 -6.59 -2.36 -18.10
C CYS A 309 -7.73 -2.06 -19.08
N ASP A 310 -7.77 -0.86 -19.65
CA ASP A 310 -8.82 -0.44 -20.60
C ASP A 310 -8.47 -0.76 -22.06
N ASP A 311 -7.28 -1.31 -22.33
CA ASP A 311 -6.87 -1.72 -23.66
C ASP A 311 -7.83 -2.79 -24.24
N VAL A 312 -8.31 -2.57 -25.47
CA VAL A 312 -9.35 -3.41 -26.10
C VAL A 312 -9.00 -4.89 -26.10
N HIS A 313 -7.72 -5.21 -26.35
CA HIS A 313 -7.26 -6.59 -26.45
C HIS A 313 -7.26 -7.35 -25.11
N ARG A 314 -7.43 -6.67 -23.97
CA ARG A 314 -7.55 -7.31 -22.64
C ARG A 314 -8.81 -8.14 -22.50
N ASN A 315 -9.87 -7.77 -23.22
CA ASN A 315 -11.17 -8.46 -23.20
C ASN A 315 -11.22 -9.69 -24.13
N THR A 316 -10.10 -10.04 -24.79
CA THR A 316 -10.00 -11.22 -25.66
C THR A 316 -8.88 -12.15 -25.19
N TYR A 317 -8.80 -13.33 -25.80
CA TYR A 317 -7.82 -14.38 -25.51
C TYR A 317 -7.65 -15.30 -26.72
N LEU A 318 -6.68 -16.21 -26.67
CA LEU A 318 -6.31 -17.07 -27.81
C LEU A 318 -7.47 -17.87 -28.42
N GLU A 319 -8.40 -18.40 -27.60
CA GLU A 319 -9.56 -19.15 -28.09
C GLU A 319 -10.45 -18.27 -29.00
N ASN A 320 -10.77 -17.06 -28.52
CA ASN A 320 -11.55 -16.08 -29.27
C ASN A 320 -10.84 -15.68 -30.57
N LEU A 321 -9.52 -15.51 -30.51
CA LEU A 321 -8.73 -15.13 -31.68
C LEU A 321 -8.71 -16.25 -32.74
N ALA A 322 -8.57 -17.50 -32.32
CA ALA A 322 -8.58 -18.65 -33.24
C ALA A 322 -9.93 -18.74 -33.99
N LEU A 323 -11.04 -18.50 -33.30
CA LEU A 323 -12.36 -18.40 -33.92
C LEU A 323 -12.47 -17.16 -34.83
N HIS A 324 -11.97 -16.02 -34.38
CA HIS A 324 -12.06 -14.75 -35.10
C HIS A 324 -11.46 -14.85 -36.51
N TYR A 325 -10.28 -15.45 -36.65
CA TYR A 325 -9.63 -15.64 -37.96
C TYR A 325 -10.42 -16.49 -38.96
N GLN A 326 -11.38 -17.30 -38.50
CA GLN A 326 -12.20 -18.14 -39.38
C GLN A 326 -13.48 -17.44 -39.84
N ILE A 327 -13.92 -16.39 -39.15
CA ILE A 327 -15.25 -15.80 -39.31
C ILE A 327 -15.17 -14.36 -39.83
N PHE A 328 -14.25 -13.58 -39.29
CA PHE A 328 -14.16 -12.15 -39.57
C PHE A 328 -12.99 -11.84 -40.49
N ARG A 329 -13.16 -10.81 -41.31
CA ARG A 329 -12.12 -10.21 -42.13
C ARG A 329 -12.23 -8.70 -42.11
N SER A 330 -11.11 -8.01 -42.04
CA SER A 330 -11.04 -6.57 -42.29
C SER A 330 -10.97 -6.26 -43.79
N GLU A 331 -11.17 -5.00 -44.16
CA GLU A 331 -11.12 -4.54 -45.58
C GLU A 331 -9.78 -4.87 -46.26
N ASN A 332 -8.70 -4.94 -45.49
CA ASN A 332 -7.34 -5.19 -45.97
C ASN A 332 -7.01 -6.69 -46.13
N VAL A 333 -7.94 -7.59 -45.84
CA VAL A 333 -7.74 -9.05 -45.93
C VAL A 333 -8.58 -9.59 -47.09
N THR A 334 -7.92 -10.25 -48.04
CA THR A 334 -8.60 -10.84 -49.20
C THR A 334 -9.31 -12.13 -48.83
N GLU A 335 -10.32 -12.54 -49.61
CA GLU A 335 -10.99 -13.83 -49.42
C GLU A 335 -10.02 -15.01 -49.53
N LYS A 336 -8.99 -14.88 -50.39
CA LYS A 336 -7.94 -15.89 -50.52
C LYS A 336 -7.15 -16.05 -49.22
N ASP A 337 -6.78 -14.94 -48.57
CA ASP A 337 -6.08 -14.97 -47.28
C ASP A 337 -6.92 -15.64 -46.20
N VAL A 338 -8.24 -15.40 -46.18
CA VAL A 338 -9.16 -16.06 -45.23
C VAL A 338 -9.20 -17.57 -45.45
N ILE A 339 -9.28 -18.02 -46.70
CA ILE A 339 -9.29 -19.46 -47.03
C ILE A 339 -7.97 -20.11 -46.60
N GLU A 340 -6.83 -19.47 -46.86
CA GLU A 340 -5.52 -19.97 -46.43
C GLU A 340 -5.43 -20.05 -44.90
N ARG A 341 -5.90 -19.00 -44.19
CA ARG A 341 -5.96 -18.99 -42.71
C ARG A 341 -6.82 -20.14 -42.18
N GLN A 342 -8.01 -20.35 -42.76
CA GLN A 342 -8.91 -21.43 -42.38
C GLN A 342 -8.27 -22.81 -42.58
N GLN A 343 -7.64 -23.07 -43.72
CA GLN A 343 -6.97 -24.35 -44.00
C GLN A 343 -5.86 -24.65 -42.98
N VAL A 344 -5.04 -23.64 -42.64
CA VAL A 344 -3.98 -23.78 -41.63
C VAL A 344 -4.58 -24.11 -40.26
N LEU A 345 -5.61 -23.37 -39.82
CA LEU A 345 -6.26 -23.59 -38.53
C LEU A 345 -6.94 -24.95 -38.45
N TRP A 346 -7.63 -25.38 -39.52
CA TRP A 346 -8.24 -26.70 -39.60
C TRP A 346 -7.20 -27.81 -39.52
N GLY A 347 -6.04 -27.65 -40.17
CA GLY A 347 -4.93 -28.61 -40.04
C GLY A 347 -4.42 -28.72 -38.60
N ILE A 348 -4.33 -27.61 -37.87
CA ILE A 348 -3.97 -27.60 -36.43
C ILE A 348 -5.03 -28.32 -35.60
N PHE A 349 -6.31 -28.01 -35.80
CA PHE A 349 -7.40 -28.63 -35.04
C PHE A 349 -7.56 -30.11 -35.36
N ASP A 350 -7.44 -30.52 -36.63
CA ASP A 350 -7.50 -31.92 -37.05
C ASP A 350 -6.37 -32.73 -36.39
N LYS A 351 -5.17 -32.15 -36.27
CA LYS A 351 -4.07 -32.75 -35.51
C LYS A 351 -4.45 -32.95 -34.03
N TYR A 352 -5.07 -31.97 -33.39
CA TYR A 352 -5.51 -32.10 -32.00
C TYR A 352 -6.66 -33.11 -31.83
N TYR A 353 -7.61 -33.15 -32.76
CA TYR A 353 -8.67 -34.17 -32.75
C TYR A 353 -8.10 -35.59 -32.87
N ASN A 354 -7.08 -35.79 -33.69
CA ASN A 354 -6.40 -37.09 -33.84
C ASN A 354 -5.54 -37.49 -32.62
N GLN A 355 -5.19 -36.53 -31.75
CA GLN A 355 -4.42 -36.78 -30.53
C GLN A 355 -5.30 -37.07 -29.30
N LEU A 356 -6.61 -36.90 -29.41
CA LEU A 356 -7.53 -37.18 -28.31
C LEU A 356 -7.61 -38.69 -28.06
N PRO A 357 -7.63 -39.14 -26.79
CA PRO A 357 -7.78 -40.55 -26.47
C PRO A 357 -9.21 -41.02 -26.79
N ASP A 358 -9.39 -42.35 -26.85
CA ASP A 358 -10.73 -42.95 -26.95
C ASP A 358 -11.59 -42.56 -25.74
N GLU A 359 -12.92 -42.43 -25.93
CA GLU A 359 -13.85 -41.97 -24.87
C GLU A 359 -13.72 -42.72 -23.54
N ALA A 360 -13.36 -44.01 -23.58
CA ALA A 360 -13.20 -44.83 -22.38
C ALA A 360 -11.96 -44.48 -21.53
N GLN A 361 -11.00 -43.75 -22.11
CA GLN A 361 -9.74 -43.36 -21.48
C GLN A 361 -9.62 -41.85 -21.26
N GLU A 362 -10.67 -41.08 -21.59
CA GLU A 362 -10.66 -39.63 -21.44
C GLU A 362 -10.53 -39.17 -19.99
N THR A 363 -9.61 -38.24 -19.76
CA THR A 363 -9.50 -37.50 -18.51
C THR A 363 -10.40 -36.25 -18.51
N GLU A 364 -10.56 -35.64 -17.34
CA GLU A 364 -11.25 -34.35 -17.18
C GLU A 364 -10.58 -33.22 -17.99
N ALA A 365 -9.25 -33.26 -18.10
CA ALA A 365 -8.49 -32.34 -18.93
C ALA A 365 -8.78 -32.53 -20.43
N ASP A 366 -9.01 -33.77 -20.88
CA ASP A 366 -9.36 -34.07 -22.27
C ASP A 366 -10.77 -33.58 -22.62
N LYS A 367 -11.74 -33.77 -21.71
CA LYS A 367 -13.10 -33.23 -21.87
C LYS A 367 -13.10 -31.71 -21.97
N THR A 368 -12.34 -31.05 -21.09
CA THR A 368 -12.16 -29.59 -21.10
C THR A 368 -11.53 -29.12 -22.41
N TRP A 369 -10.53 -29.84 -22.90
CA TRP A 369 -9.89 -29.54 -24.18
C TRP A 369 -10.82 -29.75 -25.39
N ARG A 370 -11.64 -30.82 -25.39
CA ARG A 370 -12.68 -31.05 -26.40
C ARG A 370 -13.68 -29.90 -26.48
N LEU A 371 -14.12 -29.38 -25.32
CA LEU A 371 -15.00 -28.21 -25.26
C LEU A 371 -14.31 -26.97 -25.86
N CYS A 372 -13.04 -26.74 -25.54
CA CYS A 372 -12.25 -25.65 -26.11
C CYS A 372 -12.14 -25.76 -27.64
N LEU A 373 -11.80 -26.94 -28.17
CA LEU A 373 -11.73 -27.19 -29.61
C LEU A 373 -13.08 -26.94 -30.31
N ALA A 374 -14.20 -27.41 -29.74
CA ALA A 374 -15.53 -27.18 -30.31
C ALA A 374 -15.92 -25.70 -30.36
N ARG A 375 -15.45 -24.89 -29.39
CA ARG A 375 -15.65 -23.43 -29.38
C ARG A 375 -14.77 -22.69 -30.38
N MET A 376 -13.64 -23.28 -30.79
CA MET A 376 -12.75 -22.69 -31.79
C MET A 376 -13.07 -23.11 -33.22
N ASP A 377 -13.48 -24.36 -33.47
CA ASP A 377 -13.64 -24.88 -34.84
C ASP A 377 -14.99 -24.45 -35.45
N ARG A 378 -14.94 -23.56 -36.44
CA ARG A 378 -16.13 -23.11 -37.18
C ARG A 378 -16.92 -24.27 -37.81
N ARG A 379 -16.27 -25.38 -38.17
CA ARG A 379 -16.90 -26.55 -38.78
C ARG A 379 -17.77 -27.33 -37.79
N LYS A 380 -17.64 -27.06 -36.50
CA LYS A 380 -18.36 -27.72 -35.39
C LYS A 380 -19.30 -26.76 -34.67
N MET A 381 -19.80 -25.73 -35.34
CA MET A 381 -20.74 -24.78 -34.74
C MET A 381 -21.80 -24.27 -35.71
N LYS A 382 -22.95 -23.93 -35.14
CA LYS A 382 -24.04 -23.23 -35.83
C LYS A 382 -24.00 -21.74 -35.51
N ILE A 383 -23.79 -20.93 -36.53
CA ILE A 383 -23.78 -19.46 -36.44
C ILE A 383 -25.18 -18.95 -36.77
N THR A 384 -25.76 -18.15 -35.88
CA THR A 384 -27.07 -17.50 -36.09
C THR A 384 -26.93 -15.99 -35.96
N THR A 385 -27.68 -15.25 -36.78
CA THR A 385 -27.66 -13.77 -36.78
C THR A 385 -29.03 -13.21 -36.43
N LYS A 386 -29.06 -12.17 -35.61
CA LYS A 386 -30.27 -11.45 -35.23
C LYS A 386 -30.04 -9.94 -35.36
N GLU A 387 -30.91 -9.25 -36.08
CA GLU A 387 -30.89 -7.79 -36.11
C GLU A 387 -31.37 -7.21 -34.77
N LYS A 388 -30.61 -6.24 -34.24
CA LYS A 388 -30.93 -5.40 -33.09
C LYS A 388 -30.76 -3.93 -33.48
N ASP A 389 -31.32 -3.03 -32.69
CA ASP A 389 -31.25 -1.58 -32.94
C ASP A 389 -29.81 -1.05 -33.04
N GLU A 390 -28.84 -1.71 -32.39
CA GLU A 390 -27.41 -1.36 -32.39
C GLU A 390 -26.56 -2.14 -33.42
N GLY A 391 -27.17 -3.00 -34.27
CA GLY A 391 -26.46 -3.76 -35.30
C GLY A 391 -26.88 -5.23 -35.40
N ILE A 392 -26.00 -6.09 -35.93
CA ILE A 392 -26.25 -7.53 -36.07
C ILE A 392 -25.61 -8.28 -34.89
N GLU A 393 -26.44 -8.90 -34.06
CA GLU A 393 -25.99 -9.87 -33.05
C GLU A 393 -25.67 -11.19 -33.74
N ILE A 394 -24.43 -11.67 -33.58
CA ILE A 394 -23.98 -12.97 -34.08
C ILE A 394 -23.82 -13.91 -32.88
N SER A 395 -24.57 -15.01 -32.88
CA SER A 395 -24.45 -16.05 -31.84
C SER A 395 -23.70 -17.26 -32.38
N PHE A 396 -22.64 -17.65 -31.68
CA PHE A 396 -21.84 -18.84 -31.98
C PHE A 396 -22.31 -19.99 -31.10
N ASN A 397 -22.91 -21.02 -31.69
CA ASN A 397 -23.47 -22.17 -30.96
C ASN A 397 -22.69 -23.45 -31.31
N PRO A 398 -21.68 -23.85 -30.53
CA PRO A 398 -20.93 -25.09 -30.75
C PRO A 398 -21.83 -26.33 -30.70
N GLU A 399 -21.57 -27.29 -31.59
CA GLU A 399 -22.17 -28.61 -31.57
C GLU A 399 -21.39 -29.49 -30.57
N ILE A 400 -21.93 -29.60 -29.36
CA ILE A 400 -21.29 -30.32 -28.24
C ILE A 400 -21.99 -31.66 -28.04
N ASP A 401 -21.20 -32.73 -27.85
CA ASP A 401 -21.71 -34.05 -27.48
C ASP A 401 -22.56 -33.98 -26.19
N PRO A 402 -23.71 -34.67 -26.12
CA PRO A 402 -24.59 -34.63 -24.94
C PRO A 402 -23.88 -34.92 -23.60
N LYS A 403 -22.92 -35.84 -23.55
CA LYS A 403 -22.15 -36.14 -22.32
C LYS A 403 -21.24 -34.98 -21.93
N LEU A 404 -20.59 -34.33 -22.90
CA LEU A 404 -19.76 -33.14 -22.65
C LEU A 404 -20.60 -31.93 -22.24
N LYS A 405 -21.81 -31.81 -22.78
CA LYS A 405 -22.77 -30.79 -22.36
C LYS A 405 -23.19 -31.00 -20.91
N GLN A 406 -23.55 -32.24 -20.54
CA GLN A 406 -23.86 -32.59 -19.15
C GLN A 406 -22.67 -32.30 -18.22
N TYR A 407 -21.45 -32.67 -18.62
CA TYR A 407 -20.23 -32.35 -17.88
C TYR A 407 -20.07 -30.84 -17.61
N SER A 408 -20.26 -30.00 -18.63
CA SER A 408 -20.21 -28.55 -18.48
C SER A 408 -21.32 -28.00 -17.58
N GLU A 409 -22.55 -28.52 -17.71
CA GLU A 409 -23.70 -28.09 -16.91
C GLU A 409 -23.53 -28.48 -15.43
N GLU A 410 -22.98 -29.66 -15.15
CA GLU A 410 -22.63 -30.11 -13.79
C GLU A 410 -21.55 -29.22 -13.16
N ALA A 411 -20.51 -28.84 -13.93
CA ALA A 411 -19.48 -27.91 -13.46
C ALA A 411 -20.04 -26.51 -13.16
N ILE A 412 -20.91 -25.98 -14.02
CA ILE A 412 -21.59 -24.70 -13.81
C ILE A 412 -22.49 -24.77 -12.58
N LYS A 413 -23.24 -25.87 -12.41
CA LYS A 413 -24.10 -26.08 -11.24
C LYS A 413 -23.28 -26.12 -9.96
N LYS A 414 -22.19 -26.88 -9.93
CA LYS A 414 -21.26 -26.93 -8.79
C LYS A 414 -20.71 -25.54 -8.46
N ASN A 415 -20.26 -24.78 -9.46
CA ASN A 415 -19.76 -23.42 -9.23
C ASN A 415 -20.85 -22.47 -8.71
N SER A 416 -22.08 -22.58 -9.25
CA SER A 416 -23.23 -21.80 -8.79
C SER A 416 -23.59 -22.14 -7.34
N GLU A 417 -23.48 -23.41 -6.95
CA GLU A 417 -23.66 -23.86 -5.56
C GLU A 417 -22.59 -23.27 -4.62
N HIS A 418 -21.33 -23.22 -5.05
CA HIS A 418 -20.25 -22.57 -4.29
C HIS A 418 -20.48 -21.06 -4.12
N MET A 419 -21.07 -20.41 -5.12
CA MET A 419 -21.33 -18.96 -5.13
C MET A 419 -22.70 -18.57 -4.55
N LYS A 420 -23.50 -19.54 -4.08
CA LYS A 420 -24.90 -19.33 -3.64
C LYS A 420 -25.05 -18.17 -2.66
N TYR A 421 -24.13 -18.02 -1.70
CA TYR A 421 -24.24 -17.06 -0.60
C TYR A 421 -23.42 -15.77 -0.80
N VAL A 422 -22.86 -15.56 -1.99
CA VAL A 422 -22.04 -14.36 -2.28
C VAL A 422 -22.86 -13.07 -2.15
N THR A 423 -24.12 -13.06 -2.58
CA THR A 423 -25.02 -11.91 -2.44
C THR A 423 -25.26 -11.54 -0.98
N LEU A 424 -25.49 -12.53 -0.12
CA LEU A 424 -25.64 -12.34 1.33
C LEU A 424 -24.36 -11.81 1.97
N LYS A 425 -23.20 -12.37 1.58
CA LYS A 425 -21.88 -11.92 2.04
C LYS A 425 -21.64 -10.45 1.69
N LEU A 426 -21.91 -10.06 0.44
CA LEU A 426 -21.73 -8.68 -0.03
C LEU A 426 -22.68 -7.72 0.68
N TRP A 427 -23.96 -8.07 0.85
CA TRP A 427 -24.92 -7.27 1.62
C TRP A 427 -24.42 -7.00 3.04
N ALA A 428 -24.03 -8.04 3.78
CA ALA A 428 -23.56 -7.90 5.16
C ALA A 428 -22.26 -7.08 5.26
N SER A 429 -21.31 -7.29 4.34
CA SER A 429 -20.05 -6.53 4.29
C SER A 429 -20.28 -5.04 4.02
N TYR A 430 -21.06 -4.72 2.99
CA TYR A 430 -21.37 -3.33 2.65
C TYR A 430 -22.16 -2.62 3.76
N LYS A 431 -23.07 -3.32 4.42
CA LYS A 431 -23.82 -2.75 5.56
C LYS A 431 -22.89 -2.38 6.72
N ARG A 432 -21.98 -3.28 7.09
CA ARG A 432 -20.97 -3.05 8.13
C ARG A 432 -20.05 -1.88 7.81
N GLU A 433 -19.62 -1.77 6.55
CA GLU A 433 -18.74 -0.72 6.06
C GLU A 433 -19.47 0.62 5.83
N LYS A 434 -20.80 0.64 6.02
CA LYS A 434 -21.69 1.78 5.71
C LYS A 434 -21.61 2.22 4.24
N ASP A 435 -21.36 1.26 3.35
CA ASP A 435 -21.28 1.47 1.91
C ASP A 435 -22.68 1.38 1.29
N GLU A 436 -23.12 2.44 0.61
CA GLU A 436 -24.48 2.51 0.05
C GLU A 436 -24.83 1.38 -0.93
N ARG A 437 -23.85 0.64 -1.46
CA ARG A 437 -24.07 -0.54 -2.31
C ARG A 437 -24.86 -1.66 -1.62
N TYR A 438 -24.96 -1.68 -0.28
CA TYR A 438 -25.85 -2.64 0.41
C TYR A 438 -27.31 -2.51 -0.06
N LYS A 439 -27.74 -1.31 -0.49
CA LYS A 439 -29.10 -1.02 -0.98
C LYS A 439 -29.44 -1.80 -2.26
N ASN A 440 -28.43 -2.28 -3.01
CA ASN A 440 -28.64 -3.10 -4.20
C ASN A 440 -29.15 -4.52 -3.88
N TYR A 441 -29.18 -4.90 -2.61
CA TYR A 441 -29.59 -6.23 -2.14
C TYR A 441 -30.91 -6.16 -1.35
N GLY A 442 -31.95 -5.56 -1.95
CA GLY A 442 -33.26 -5.33 -1.34
C GLY A 442 -33.90 -6.58 -0.73
N MET A 443 -33.65 -7.76 -1.29
CA MET A 443 -34.17 -9.03 -0.75
C MET A 443 -33.79 -9.29 0.72
N TYR A 444 -32.63 -8.81 1.18
CA TYR A 444 -32.18 -8.95 2.57
C TYR A 444 -32.46 -7.68 3.38
N GLU A 445 -32.37 -6.50 2.76
CA GLU A 445 -32.62 -5.22 3.42
C GLU A 445 -34.09 -5.05 3.83
N ASP A 446 -35.01 -5.45 2.95
CA ASP A 446 -36.47 -5.31 3.14
C ASP A 446 -37.06 -6.48 3.94
N ASN A 447 -36.33 -7.61 4.03
CA ASN A 447 -36.79 -8.83 4.69
C ASN A 447 -35.64 -9.54 5.44
N PRO A 448 -35.33 -9.12 6.68
CA PRO A 448 -34.22 -9.69 7.47
C PRO A 448 -34.36 -11.19 7.76
N GLN A 449 -35.57 -11.75 7.69
CA GLN A 449 -35.82 -13.18 7.91
C GLN A 449 -35.22 -14.05 6.80
N ILE A 450 -35.14 -13.55 5.56
CA ILE A 450 -34.48 -14.26 4.45
C ILE A 450 -32.98 -14.39 4.74
N ALA A 451 -32.34 -13.30 5.19
CA ALA A 451 -30.93 -13.32 5.57
C ALA A 451 -30.65 -14.31 6.71
N LEU A 452 -31.56 -14.37 7.69
CA LEU A 452 -31.46 -15.32 8.80
C LEU A 452 -31.66 -16.77 8.35
N GLN A 453 -32.61 -17.03 7.44
CA GLN A 453 -32.86 -18.36 6.90
C GLN A 453 -31.62 -18.90 6.16
N GLU A 454 -31.03 -18.12 5.26
CA GLU A 454 -29.82 -18.52 4.56
C GLU A 454 -28.63 -18.70 5.51
N THR A 455 -28.54 -17.88 6.56
CA THR A 455 -27.54 -18.04 7.63
C THR A 455 -27.69 -19.38 8.35
N LYS A 456 -28.92 -19.81 8.66
CA LYS A 456 -29.21 -21.12 9.26
C LYS A 456 -28.77 -22.27 8.33
N GLU A 457 -28.98 -22.14 7.03
CA GLU A 457 -28.50 -23.12 6.05
C GLU A 457 -26.97 -23.22 6.03
N ILE A 458 -26.28 -22.08 6.06
CA ILE A 458 -24.81 -22.03 6.07
C ILE A 458 -24.28 -22.73 7.31
N ILE A 459 -24.81 -22.40 8.50
CA ILE A 459 -24.38 -23.04 9.76
C ILE A 459 -24.60 -24.54 9.73
N LYS A 460 -25.74 -25.01 9.23
CA LYS A 460 -26.01 -26.45 9.08
C LYS A 460 -24.93 -27.13 8.23
N LYS A 461 -24.61 -26.54 7.07
CA LYS A 461 -23.54 -27.06 6.19
C LYS A 461 -22.15 -26.99 6.82
N LEU A 462 -21.84 -25.97 7.61
CA LEU A 462 -20.57 -25.86 8.33
C LEU A 462 -20.42 -26.95 9.41
N ASN A 463 -21.53 -27.38 10.03
CA ASN A 463 -21.54 -28.40 11.07
C ASN A 463 -21.54 -29.84 10.52
N GLU A 464 -22.14 -30.09 9.36
CA GLU A 464 -22.26 -31.42 8.72
C GLU A 464 -21.00 -31.84 7.93
N GLU A 465 -19.82 -31.30 8.25
CA GLU A 465 -18.55 -31.46 7.50
C GLU A 465 -18.58 -30.88 6.07
N GLY A 466 -19.05 -29.63 5.92
CA GLY A 466 -18.81 -28.89 4.68
C GLY A 466 -17.31 -28.88 4.32
N GLY A 467 -16.98 -29.17 3.06
CA GLY A 467 -15.59 -29.21 2.58
C GLY A 467 -14.85 -27.90 2.86
N GLU A 468 -13.51 -27.95 2.93
CA GLU A 468 -12.66 -26.79 3.29
C GLU A 468 -12.98 -25.54 2.45
N ASP A 469 -13.23 -25.70 1.15
CA ASP A 469 -13.62 -24.61 0.25
C ASP A 469 -14.90 -23.88 0.70
N PHE A 470 -15.89 -24.62 1.18
CA PHE A 470 -17.14 -24.04 1.66
C PHE A 470 -16.91 -23.19 2.92
N ARG A 471 -16.05 -23.68 3.82
CA ARG A 471 -15.68 -22.97 5.05
C ARG A 471 -14.88 -21.71 4.76
N LEU A 472 -13.94 -21.76 3.83
CA LEU A 472 -13.13 -20.60 3.41
C LEU A 472 -14.00 -19.48 2.81
N LEU A 473 -15.00 -19.83 2.01
CA LEU A 473 -15.86 -18.84 1.35
C LEU A 473 -16.93 -18.25 2.28
N ASN A 474 -17.52 -19.09 3.14
CA ASN A 474 -18.77 -18.77 3.84
C ASN A 474 -18.63 -18.71 5.38
N GLY A 475 -17.47 -19.05 5.94
CA GLY A 475 -17.28 -19.20 7.39
C GLY A 475 -17.54 -17.93 8.21
N ASN A 476 -17.41 -16.75 7.61
CA ASN A 476 -17.63 -15.47 8.31
C ASN A 476 -19.08 -14.96 8.23
N ILE A 477 -19.83 -15.42 7.22
CA ILE A 477 -21.17 -14.91 6.91
C ILE A 477 -22.11 -14.98 8.12
N PRO A 478 -22.15 -16.08 8.92
CA PRO A 478 -23.06 -16.14 10.06
C PRO A 478 -22.82 -15.05 11.10
N ALA A 479 -21.55 -14.77 11.43
CA ALA A 479 -21.21 -13.72 12.37
C ALA A 479 -21.58 -12.34 11.82
N ASP A 480 -21.29 -12.09 10.55
CA ASP A 480 -21.56 -10.81 9.89
C ASP A 480 -23.07 -10.51 9.84
N VAL A 481 -23.86 -11.48 9.37
CA VAL A 481 -25.31 -11.35 9.25
C VAL A 481 -25.96 -11.21 10.62
N CYS A 482 -25.68 -12.11 11.57
CA CYS A 482 -26.29 -12.03 12.91
C CYS A 482 -25.91 -10.73 13.65
N SER A 483 -24.71 -10.20 13.41
CA SER A 483 -24.30 -8.90 13.97
C SER A 483 -25.12 -7.75 13.37
N VAL A 484 -25.28 -7.71 12.05
CA VAL A 484 -26.13 -6.71 11.36
C VAL A 484 -27.58 -6.80 11.84
N LEU A 485 -28.12 -8.02 11.93
CA LEU A 485 -29.49 -8.24 12.38
C LEU A 485 -29.72 -7.74 13.82
N LEU A 486 -28.76 -7.96 14.73
CA LEU A 486 -28.86 -7.43 16.10
C LEU A 486 -28.65 -5.91 16.16
N LEU A 487 -27.76 -5.34 15.35
CA LEU A 487 -27.46 -3.90 15.39
C LEU A 487 -28.58 -3.05 14.77
N ASP A 488 -29.10 -3.45 13.61
CA ASP A 488 -29.97 -2.62 12.79
C ASP A 488 -31.44 -3.09 12.78
N TYR A 489 -31.68 -4.39 13.02
CA TYR A 489 -33.00 -5.02 12.89
C TYR A 489 -33.55 -5.60 14.19
N PHE A 490 -32.94 -5.31 15.35
CA PHE A 490 -33.31 -5.91 16.64
C PHE A 490 -34.82 -5.93 16.88
N ASN A 491 -35.47 -4.78 16.68
CA ASN A 491 -36.91 -4.60 16.92
C ASN A 491 -37.82 -5.35 15.93
N GLN A 492 -37.30 -5.74 14.77
CA GLN A 492 -38.04 -6.47 13.73
C GLN A 492 -37.92 -8.00 13.87
N LEU A 493 -36.96 -8.46 14.67
CA LEU A 493 -36.79 -9.89 14.98
C LEU A 493 -37.73 -10.30 16.13
N ASN A 494 -38.27 -11.52 16.04
CA ASN A 494 -38.96 -12.15 17.16
C ASN A 494 -37.96 -12.71 18.21
N ASN A 495 -38.45 -13.13 19.37
CA ASN A 495 -37.58 -13.57 20.47
C ASN A 495 -36.69 -14.77 20.08
N GLU A 496 -37.21 -15.77 19.37
CA GLU A 496 -36.43 -16.93 18.94
C GLU A 496 -35.32 -16.53 17.96
N GLU A 497 -35.62 -15.62 17.05
CA GLU A 497 -34.64 -15.08 16.09
C GLU A 497 -33.55 -14.27 16.78
N ARG A 498 -33.90 -13.48 17.80
CA ARG A 498 -32.93 -12.72 18.60
C ARG A 498 -32.03 -13.64 19.41
N GLU A 499 -32.59 -14.65 20.08
CA GLU A 499 -31.81 -15.66 20.81
C GLU A 499 -30.83 -16.38 19.88
N TYR A 500 -31.30 -16.79 18.69
CA TYR A 500 -30.44 -17.42 17.70
C TYR A 500 -29.27 -16.51 17.29
N CYS A 501 -29.55 -15.25 16.93
CA CYS A 501 -28.49 -14.32 16.54
C CYS A 501 -27.51 -14.03 17.69
N LYS A 502 -28.02 -13.91 18.91
CA LYS A 502 -27.23 -13.72 20.14
C LYS A 502 -26.25 -14.86 20.34
N ASP A 503 -26.72 -16.11 20.25
CA ASP A 503 -25.89 -17.30 20.46
C ASP A 503 -24.77 -17.40 19.42
N ILE A 504 -25.06 -17.08 18.14
CA ILE A 504 -24.04 -17.04 17.08
C ILE A 504 -23.00 -15.95 17.36
N VAL A 505 -23.43 -14.72 17.68
CA VAL A 505 -22.50 -13.64 18.00
C VAL A 505 -21.62 -13.97 19.19
N LEU A 506 -22.16 -14.58 20.25
CA LEU A 506 -21.37 -15.02 21.40
C LEU A 506 -20.38 -16.13 21.01
N ALA A 507 -20.80 -17.11 20.22
CA ALA A 507 -19.95 -18.21 19.77
C ALA A 507 -18.74 -17.71 18.95
N TYR A 508 -18.94 -16.76 18.04
CA TYR A 508 -17.86 -16.16 17.25
C TYR A 508 -16.98 -15.23 18.08
N SER A 509 -17.55 -14.47 19.01
CA SER A 509 -16.78 -13.58 19.91
C SER A 509 -15.86 -14.37 20.86
N GLN A 510 -16.14 -15.65 21.10
CA GLN A 510 -15.32 -16.55 21.91
C GLN A 510 -14.23 -17.29 21.11
N LEU A 511 -14.23 -17.23 19.77
CA LEU A 511 -13.19 -17.88 18.95
C LEU A 511 -11.76 -17.46 19.33
N PRO A 512 -11.46 -16.17 19.62
CA PRO A 512 -10.12 -15.75 20.04
C PRO A 512 -9.64 -16.37 21.36
N LEU A 513 -10.55 -16.97 22.12
CA LEU A 513 -10.25 -17.62 23.40
C LEU A 513 -9.95 -19.12 23.23
N LYS A 514 -10.17 -19.69 22.03
CA LYS A 514 -9.97 -21.11 21.75
C LYS A 514 -8.52 -21.45 21.42
N GLU A 515 -8.20 -22.73 21.58
CA GLU A 515 -6.88 -23.29 21.23
C GLU A 515 -6.65 -23.22 19.72
N GLY A 516 -5.42 -22.88 19.30
CA GLY A 516 -5.05 -22.83 17.89
C GLY A 516 -5.66 -21.69 17.07
N TYR A 517 -6.38 -20.75 17.70
CA TYR A 517 -6.93 -19.59 16.99
C TYR A 517 -5.81 -18.66 16.50
N ASN A 518 -5.85 -18.33 15.21
CA ASN A 518 -5.05 -17.27 14.60
C ASN A 518 -6.00 -16.33 13.86
N TYR A 519 -5.87 -15.04 14.12
CA TYR A 519 -6.73 -14.05 13.49
C TYR A 519 -6.55 -14.05 11.97
N GLN A 520 -7.65 -14.05 11.24
CA GLN A 520 -7.68 -13.83 9.80
C GLN A 520 -8.62 -12.68 9.49
N VAL A 521 -8.23 -11.84 8.53
CA VAL A 521 -9.09 -10.77 8.03
C VAL A 521 -10.37 -11.41 7.49
N GLN A 522 -11.53 -10.88 7.91
CA GLN A 522 -12.85 -11.43 7.59
C GLN A 522 -13.11 -12.85 8.13
N ASP A 523 -12.62 -13.19 9.34
CA ASP A 523 -13.02 -14.44 10.03
C ASP A 523 -14.36 -14.35 10.80
N GLY A 524 -15.00 -13.17 10.77
CA GLY A 524 -16.28 -12.88 11.43
C GLY A 524 -16.18 -12.41 12.90
N THR A 525 -15.01 -12.52 13.54
CA THR A 525 -14.84 -12.15 14.95
C THR A 525 -15.01 -10.65 15.20
N THR A 526 -14.51 -9.81 14.29
CA THR A 526 -14.66 -8.35 14.36
C THR A 526 -16.14 -7.93 14.40
N SER A 527 -16.97 -8.53 13.55
CA SER A 527 -18.41 -8.23 13.48
C SER A 527 -19.11 -8.67 14.76
N ALA A 528 -18.83 -9.90 15.20
CA ALA A 528 -19.41 -10.45 16.40
C ALA A 528 -19.10 -9.58 17.63
N ILE A 529 -17.82 -9.19 17.81
CA ILE A 529 -17.42 -8.28 18.89
C ILE A 529 -18.16 -6.95 18.79
N SER A 530 -18.32 -6.39 17.58
CA SER A 530 -18.98 -5.08 17.40
C SER A 530 -20.47 -5.05 17.80
N ALA A 531 -21.13 -6.21 17.83
CA ALA A 531 -22.53 -6.38 18.22
C ALA A 531 -22.73 -6.66 19.73
N LEU A 532 -21.65 -6.91 20.47
CA LEU A 532 -21.71 -7.15 21.92
C LEU A 532 -22.39 -6.02 22.73
N PRO A 533 -22.30 -4.71 22.39
CA PRO A 533 -23.04 -3.68 23.13
C PRO A 533 -24.55 -3.91 23.17
N VAL A 534 -25.15 -4.34 22.04
CA VAL A 534 -26.59 -4.62 21.96
C VAL A 534 -26.94 -5.81 22.85
N ILE A 535 -26.10 -6.84 22.86
CA ILE A 535 -26.31 -8.01 23.71
C ILE A 535 -26.17 -7.62 25.19
N TYR A 536 -25.14 -6.85 25.52
CA TYR A 536 -24.88 -6.37 26.88
C TYR A 536 -26.06 -5.60 27.48
N HIS A 537 -26.70 -4.79 26.65
CA HIS A 537 -27.87 -3.98 27.03
C HIS A 537 -29.11 -4.84 27.25
N ASN A 538 -29.43 -5.72 26.30
CA ASN A 538 -30.70 -6.46 26.27
C ASN A 538 -30.68 -7.79 27.05
N TYR A 539 -29.51 -8.35 27.34
CA TYR A 539 -29.35 -9.67 27.99
C TYR A 539 -28.46 -9.59 29.24
N PRO A 540 -29.02 -9.18 30.40
CA PRO A 540 -28.25 -9.05 31.64
C PRO A 540 -27.50 -10.33 32.07
N MET A 541 -28.06 -11.50 31.78
CA MET A 541 -27.45 -12.80 32.11
C MET A 541 -26.12 -13.06 31.39
N GLU A 542 -25.87 -12.38 30.26
CA GLU A 542 -24.65 -12.57 29.46
C GLU A 542 -23.53 -11.58 29.81
N ARG A 543 -23.77 -10.62 30.71
CA ARG A 543 -22.82 -9.53 31.00
C ARG A 543 -21.48 -10.03 31.51
N GLU A 544 -21.48 -11.02 32.41
CA GLU A 544 -20.24 -11.62 32.93
C GLU A 544 -19.41 -12.28 31.81
N THR A 545 -20.09 -13.03 30.94
CA THR A 545 -19.49 -13.65 29.75
C THR A 545 -18.89 -12.60 28.84
N ILE A 546 -19.62 -11.52 28.55
CA ILE A 546 -19.16 -10.44 27.67
C ILE A 546 -17.97 -9.69 28.27
N LYS A 547 -18.00 -9.36 29.57
CA LYS A 547 -16.86 -8.73 30.25
C LYS A 547 -15.61 -9.61 30.16
N THR A 548 -15.76 -10.93 30.33
CA THR A 548 -14.66 -11.88 30.18
C THR A 548 -14.11 -11.91 28.75
N ILE A 549 -15.00 -11.92 27.74
CA ILE A 549 -14.60 -11.85 26.32
C ILE A 549 -13.83 -10.56 26.04
N LEU A 550 -14.35 -9.40 26.46
CA LEU A 550 -13.72 -8.10 26.23
C LEU A 550 -12.33 -8.02 26.89
N LEU A 551 -12.22 -8.47 28.15
CA LEU A 551 -10.96 -8.48 28.88
C LEU A 551 -9.89 -9.35 28.18
N LEU A 552 -10.24 -10.59 27.81
CA LEU A 552 -9.27 -11.50 27.19
C LEU A 552 -8.93 -11.11 25.75
N THR A 553 -9.90 -10.57 25.00
CA THR A 553 -9.63 -10.07 23.63
C THR A 553 -8.78 -8.79 23.63
N LEU A 554 -8.85 -7.96 24.68
CA LEU A 554 -7.89 -6.86 24.87
C LEU A 554 -6.44 -7.36 25.04
N PHE A 555 -6.24 -8.60 25.51
CA PHE A 555 -4.91 -9.19 25.63
C PHE A 555 -4.36 -9.69 24.28
N ASN A 556 -5.16 -9.68 23.22
CA ASN A 556 -4.70 -10.13 21.91
C ASN A 556 -3.86 -9.05 21.22
N ASP A 557 -2.55 -9.28 21.12
CA ASP A 557 -1.58 -8.39 20.48
C ASP A 557 -1.37 -8.69 18.99
N HIS A 558 -2.19 -9.54 18.37
CA HIS A 558 -2.07 -9.85 16.94
C HIS A 558 -2.18 -8.57 16.09
N SER A 559 -1.25 -8.41 15.14
CA SER A 559 -1.27 -7.27 14.22
C SER A 559 -2.43 -7.41 13.23
N ILE A 560 -3.14 -6.31 12.98
CA ILE A 560 -4.23 -6.26 12.01
C ILE A 560 -3.85 -5.33 10.84
N GLY A 561 -3.85 -5.89 9.63
CA GLY A 561 -3.55 -5.18 8.39
C GLY A 561 -2.09 -4.76 8.24
N MET A 562 -1.75 -4.22 7.06
CA MET A 562 -0.38 -3.76 6.75
C MET A 562 -0.02 -2.42 7.43
N ALA A 563 -1.00 -1.71 8.00
CA ALA A 563 -0.81 -0.41 8.65
C ALA A 563 -0.42 -0.48 10.14
N GLY A 564 -0.17 -1.69 10.68
CA GLY A 564 0.35 -1.86 12.04
C GLY A 564 -0.69 -1.71 13.17
N GLY A 565 -1.98 -1.86 12.88
CA GLY A 565 -3.03 -1.91 13.92
C GLY A 565 -2.92 -3.15 14.80
N ARG A 566 -3.67 -3.19 15.91
CA ARG A 566 -3.76 -4.38 16.81
C ARG A 566 -5.19 -4.84 17.01
N TYR A 567 -5.36 -6.14 17.23
CA TYR A 567 -6.66 -6.76 17.47
C TYR A 567 -7.41 -6.13 18.64
N SER A 568 -6.70 -5.63 19.66
CA SER A 568 -7.27 -4.94 20.83
C SER A 568 -8.15 -3.72 20.48
N VAL A 569 -8.09 -3.19 19.26
CA VAL A 569 -8.99 -2.12 18.82
C VAL A 569 -10.46 -2.54 18.82
N PHE A 570 -10.76 -3.80 18.49
CA PHE A 570 -12.15 -4.29 18.39
C PHE A 570 -12.88 -4.26 19.74
N PRO A 571 -12.35 -4.87 20.83
CA PRO A 571 -12.97 -4.73 22.14
C PRO A 571 -12.90 -3.30 22.68
N SER A 572 -11.89 -2.51 22.32
CA SER A 572 -11.81 -1.10 22.72
C SER A 572 -13.00 -0.28 22.20
N MET A 573 -13.41 -0.50 20.94
CA MET A 573 -14.60 0.17 20.37
C MET A 573 -15.88 -0.20 21.11
N VAL A 574 -16.00 -1.45 21.57
CA VAL A 574 -17.15 -1.91 22.36
C VAL A 574 -17.20 -1.22 23.71
N ILE A 575 -16.05 -1.18 24.41
CA ILE A 575 -15.92 -0.50 25.71
C ILE A 575 -16.30 0.98 25.56
N HIS A 576 -15.86 1.64 24.48
CA HIS A 576 -16.24 3.03 24.18
C HIS A 576 -17.74 3.25 24.06
N LYS A 577 -18.46 2.32 23.42
CA LYS A 577 -19.92 2.40 23.28
C LYS A 577 -20.66 2.18 24.61
N LEU A 578 -20.03 1.49 25.57
CA LEU A 578 -20.66 1.10 26.84
C LEU A 578 -20.34 2.03 28.01
N TRP A 579 -19.36 2.93 27.88
CA TRP A 579 -18.95 3.85 28.96
C TRP A 579 -20.10 4.68 29.55
N LEU A 580 -21.01 5.18 28.69
CA LEU A 580 -22.11 6.06 29.12
C LEU A 580 -23.15 5.32 29.96
N ASP A 581 -23.51 4.10 29.58
CA ASP A 581 -24.59 3.34 30.21
C ASP A 581 -24.10 2.41 31.34
N TYR A 582 -22.81 2.02 31.30
CA TYR A 582 -22.23 1.00 32.18
C TYR A 582 -20.85 1.41 32.71
N PHE A 583 -20.78 2.60 33.31
CA PHE A 583 -19.53 3.21 33.78
C PHE A 583 -18.70 2.28 34.68
N ASP A 584 -19.29 1.74 35.75
CA ASP A 584 -18.57 0.90 36.73
C ASP A 584 -17.98 -0.36 36.08
N ASP A 585 -18.70 -0.97 35.14
CA ASP A 585 -18.24 -2.15 34.41
C ASP A 585 -17.04 -1.83 33.52
N MET A 586 -17.10 -0.73 32.77
CA MET A 586 -16.03 -0.32 31.87
C MET A 586 -14.80 0.17 32.63
N GLN A 587 -15.01 0.85 33.76
CA GLN A 587 -13.95 1.26 34.67
C GLN A 587 -13.22 0.05 35.25
N SER A 588 -13.96 -0.95 35.73
CA SER A 588 -13.38 -2.20 36.22
C SER A 588 -12.61 -2.94 35.12
N LEU A 589 -13.10 -2.96 33.87
CA LEU A 589 -12.37 -3.55 32.73
C LEU A 589 -11.05 -2.81 32.44
N LEU A 590 -11.04 -1.48 32.49
CA LEU A 590 -9.83 -0.66 32.29
C LEU A 590 -8.76 -0.99 33.35
N PHE A 591 -9.13 -0.96 34.63
CA PHE A 591 -8.20 -1.26 35.72
C PHE A 591 -7.79 -2.74 35.73
N GLY A 592 -8.74 -3.63 35.48
CA GLY A 592 -8.52 -5.06 35.31
C GLY A 592 -7.52 -5.37 34.21
N PHE A 593 -7.61 -4.70 33.06
CA PHE A 593 -6.66 -4.84 31.96
C PHE A 593 -5.24 -4.47 32.37
N LEU A 594 -5.06 -3.32 33.05
CA LEU A 594 -3.75 -2.86 33.53
C LEU A 594 -3.12 -3.83 34.55
N ILE A 595 -3.92 -4.46 35.40
CA ILE A 595 -3.45 -5.42 36.41
C ILE A 595 -3.13 -6.80 35.80
N LEU A 596 -4.00 -7.28 34.91
CA LEU A 596 -3.98 -8.67 34.45
C LEU A 596 -3.15 -8.89 33.20
N LYS A 597 -3.07 -7.92 32.28
CA LYS A 597 -2.26 -8.07 31.06
C LYS A 597 -0.77 -8.30 31.34
N PRO A 598 -0.11 -7.59 32.28
CA PRO A 598 1.29 -7.91 32.63
C PRO A 598 1.47 -9.34 33.14
N LYS A 599 0.53 -9.82 33.98
CA LYS A 599 0.53 -11.19 34.49
C LYS A 599 0.33 -12.20 33.36
N TYR A 600 -0.54 -11.89 32.40
CA TYR A 600 -0.76 -12.70 31.20
C TYR A 600 0.53 -12.84 30.39
N VAL A 601 1.22 -11.73 30.09
CA VAL A 601 2.48 -11.74 29.34
C VAL A 601 3.55 -12.57 30.04
N ILE A 602 3.69 -12.44 31.36
CA ILE A 602 4.65 -13.23 32.15
C ILE A 602 4.30 -14.73 32.07
N LEU A 603 3.03 -15.08 32.21
CA LEU A 603 2.58 -16.48 32.10
C LEU A 603 2.83 -17.04 30.69
N SER A 604 2.46 -16.30 29.64
CA SER A 604 2.69 -16.71 28.25
C SER A 604 4.17 -16.96 27.98
N ARG A 605 5.05 -16.05 28.41
CA ARG A 605 6.51 -16.22 28.25
C ARG A 605 7.04 -17.45 28.97
N LYS A 606 6.56 -17.74 30.19
CA LYS A 606 6.95 -18.95 30.93
C LYS A 606 6.54 -20.23 30.20
N ILE A 607 5.28 -20.31 29.75
CA ILE A 607 4.76 -21.46 29.00
C ILE A 607 5.55 -21.69 27.71
N ILE A 608 5.80 -20.62 26.94
CA ILE A 608 6.57 -20.68 25.69
C ILE A 608 8.01 -21.15 25.97
N HIS A 609 8.67 -20.60 26.98
CA HIS A 609 10.04 -20.96 27.35
C HIS A 609 10.18 -22.40 27.86
N GLU A 610 9.22 -22.88 28.64
CA GLU A 610 9.16 -24.28 29.09
C GLU A 610 8.95 -25.23 27.92
N SER A 611 8.14 -24.84 26.93
CA SER A 611 7.89 -25.62 25.72
C SER A 611 9.14 -25.76 24.86
N TYR A 612 9.93 -24.69 24.68
CA TYR A 612 11.20 -24.76 23.93
C TYR A 612 12.26 -25.68 24.56
N ARG A 613 12.16 -25.98 25.86
CA ARG A 613 13.10 -26.89 26.55
C ARG A 613 12.75 -28.37 26.34
N GLN A 614 11.54 -28.68 25.87
CA GLN A 614 11.11 -30.04 25.59
C GLN A 614 11.13 -30.25 24.07
N VAL A 615 11.99 -31.15 23.58
CA VAL A 615 12.29 -31.36 22.15
C VAL A 615 11.07 -31.81 21.31
N ASP A 616 9.93 -32.10 21.96
CA ASP A 616 8.72 -32.66 21.34
C ASP A 616 7.42 -31.89 21.70
N TYR A 617 7.53 -30.61 22.08
CA TYR A 617 6.37 -29.81 22.54
C TYR A 617 5.82 -28.88 21.46
N ASP A 618 4.62 -29.20 20.95
CA ASP A 618 3.89 -28.34 20.02
C ASP A 618 3.16 -27.21 20.77
N ILE A 619 3.76 -26.01 20.78
CA ILE A 619 3.22 -24.79 21.41
C ILE A 619 1.80 -24.49 20.92
N LYS A 620 1.42 -24.90 19.70
CA LYS A 620 0.08 -24.66 19.13
C LYS A 620 -1.04 -25.40 19.88
N LYS A 621 -0.72 -26.39 20.72
CA LYS A 621 -1.67 -27.18 21.51
C LYS A 621 -1.98 -26.61 22.91
N ILE A 622 -1.37 -25.49 23.30
CA ILE A 622 -1.61 -24.92 24.64
C ILE A 622 -2.58 -23.75 24.55
N ASN A 623 -3.77 -23.91 25.11
CA ASN A 623 -4.69 -22.79 25.30
C ASN A 623 -4.25 -21.92 26.50
N ILE A 624 -3.44 -20.89 26.21
CA ILE A 624 -2.95 -19.92 27.22
C ILE A 624 -4.12 -19.24 27.94
N ASN A 625 -5.20 -18.90 27.24
CA ASN A 625 -6.37 -18.26 27.84
C ASN A 625 -7.01 -19.17 28.91
N LYS A 626 -7.15 -20.46 28.62
CA LYS A 626 -7.67 -21.45 29.59
C LYS A 626 -6.77 -21.57 30.83
N VAL A 627 -5.45 -21.64 30.64
CA VAL A 627 -4.50 -21.69 31.76
C VAL A 627 -4.57 -20.41 32.60
N PHE A 628 -4.64 -19.25 31.94
CA PHE A 628 -4.74 -17.96 32.60
C PHE A 628 -6.03 -17.82 33.43
N LEU A 629 -7.17 -18.18 32.84
CA LEU A 629 -8.48 -18.18 33.52
C LEU A 629 -8.45 -19.05 34.80
N ASN A 630 -7.79 -20.21 34.75
CA ASN A 630 -7.65 -21.09 35.92
C ASN A 630 -6.72 -20.49 36.99
N ASN A 631 -5.56 -19.98 36.60
CA ASN A 631 -4.55 -19.48 37.53
C ASN A 631 -4.96 -18.17 38.22
N TYR A 632 -5.74 -17.33 37.53
CA TYR A 632 -6.12 -16.00 37.99
C TYR A 632 -7.62 -15.83 38.22
N LYS A 633 -8.36 -16.94 38.41
CA LYS A 633 -9.83 -16.96 38.56
C LYS A 633 -10.35 -15.91 39.55
N HIS A 634 -9.76 -15.82 40.74
CA HIS A 634 -10.17 -14.85 41.76
C HIS A 634 -9.94 -13.40 41.31
N CYS A 635 -8.78 -13.09 40.71
CA CYS A 635 -8.51 -11.75 40.21
C CYS A 635 -9.45 -11.37 39.07
N ILE A 636 -9.78 -12.31 38.18
CA ILE A 636 -10.75 -12.11 37.10
C ILE A 636 -12.14 -11.87 37.69
N SER A 637 -12.59 -12.67 38.64
CA SER A 637 -13.88 -12.43 39.33
C SER A 637 -13.95 -11.05 39.97
N ASN A 638 -12.87 -10.52 40.54
CA ASN A 638 -12.86 -9.15 41.05
C ASN A 638 -13.08 -8.10 39.93
N VAL A 639 -12.55 -8.31 38.73
CA VAL A 639 -12.83 -7.45 37.56
C VAL A 639 -14.31 -7.55 37.19
N ILE A 640 -14.82 -8.77 37.08
CA ILE A 640 -16.21 -9.02 36.65
C ILE A 640 -17.22 -8.48 37.67
N ASP A 641 -16.90 -8.53 38.96
CA ASP A 641 -17.75 -8.05 40.06
C ASP A 641 -17.58 -6.55 40.39
N ASN A 642 -16.76 -5.79 39.64
CA ASN A 642 -16.43 -4.38 39.90
C ASN A 642 -15.80 -4.11 41.28
N LYS A 643 -14.92 -5.01 41.73
CA LYS A 643 -14.22 -4.92 43.02
C LYS A 643 -12.78 -4.41 42.89
N ILE A 644 -12.46 -3.70 41.81
CA ILE A 644 -11.12 -3.17 41.53
C ILE A 644 -11.17 -1.65 41.48
N SER A 645 -10.16 -1.02 42.04
CA SER A 645 -9.98 0.42 42.12
C SER A 645 -8.63 0.86 41.54
N ILE A 646 -8.42 2.16 41.41
CA ILE A 646 -7.13 2.71 40.96
C ILE A 646 -5.98 2.38 41.93
N ASP A 647 -6.27 2.22 43.22
CA ASP A 647 -5.28 1.90 44.26
C ASP A 647 -4.69 0.48 44.08
N ASP A 648 -5.38 -0.40 43.33
CA ASP A 648 -4.93 -1.76 43.04
C ASP A 648 -3.90 -1.85 41.89
N LEU A 649 -3.67 -0.77 41.14
CA LEU A 649 -2.84 -0.78 39.92
C LEU A 649 -1.34 -0.97 40.17
N GLY A 650 -0.86 -0.73 41.40
CA GLY A 650 0.57 -0.76 41.72
C GLY A 650 1.39 0.28 40.94
N SER A 651 2.69 0.02 40.75
CA SER A 651 3.58 0.97 40.07
C SER A 651 3.43 0.93 38.56
N ILE A 652 2.95 2.02 37.95
CA ILE A 652 2.79 2.14 36.48
C ILE A 652 4.15 2.15 35.75
N ASP A 653 5.23 2.58 36.42
CA ASP A 653 6.55 2.72 35.78
C ASP A 653 7.13 1.40 35.23
N ILE A 654 6.73 0.25 35.80
CA ILE A 654 7.19 -1.08 35.39
C ILE A 654 6.29 -1.74 34.32
N VAL A 655 5.18 -1.09 33.95
CA VAL A 655 4.25 -1.62 32.94
C VAL A 655 4.78 -1.32 31.53
N ASP A 656 4.66 -2.31 30.63
CA ASP A 656 5.07 -2.18 29.24
C ASP A 656 4.29 -1.05 28.51
N LEU A 657 4.99 -0.25 27.71
CA LEU A 657 4.40 0.91 27.04
C LEU A 657 3.24 0.52 26.10
N HIS A 658 3.24 -0.67 25.51
CA HIS A 658 2.12 -1.11 24.69
C HIS A 658 0.84 -1.34 25.49
N ILE A 659 0.97 -1.88 26.70
CA ILE A 659 -0.15 -2.05 27.63
C ILE A 659 -0.68 -0.68 28.02
N LEU A 660 0.22 0.25 28.36
CA LEU A 660 -0.16 1.62 28.71
C LEU A 660 -0.83 2.36 27.54
N ASN A 661 -0.37 2.16 26.31
CA ASN A 661 -1.01 2.75 25.13
C ASN A 661 -2.44 2.21 24.96
N THR A 662 -2.64 0.88 25.03
CA THR A 662 -3.99 0.30 24.95
C THR A 662 -4.89 0.85 26.06
N ALA A 663 -4.40 0.93 27.31
CA ALA A 663 -5.15 1.52 28.41
C ALA A 663 -5.51 2.98 28.14
N PHE A 664 -4.58 3.77 27.59
CA PHE A 664 -4.84 5.16 27.21
C PHE A 664 -5.87 5.31 26.08
N GLN A 665 -5.91 4.36 25.14
CA GLN A 665 -6.96 4.31 24.13
C GLN A 665 -8.33 4.02 24.74
N LEU A 666 -8.43 3.28 25.85
CA LEU A 666 -9.71 2.92 26.50
C LEU A 666 -10.33 4.09 27.30
N ILE A 667 -9.54 5.04 27.77
CA ILE A 667 -10.02 6.18 28.57
C ILE A 667 -10.87 7.12 27.68
N PRO A 668 -12.10 7.50 28.08
CA PRO A 668 -12.92 8.47 27.33
C PRO A 668 -12.22 9.83 27.23
N VAL A 669 -12.26 10.44 26.05
CA VAL A 669 -11.51 11.69 25.74
C VAL A 669 -12.07 12.93 26.43
N ASP A 670 -13.35 12.90 26.77
CA ASP A 670 -14.13 13.95 27.43
C ASP A 670 -14.32 13.67 28.93
N THR A 671 -13.52 12.76 29.50
CA THR A 671 -13.69 12.34 30.88
C THR A 671 -13.40 13.45 31.88
N VAL A 672 -14.30 13.62 32.84
CA VAL A 672 -14.13 14.51 34.01
C VAL A 672 -13.79 13.74 35.28
N ASN A 673 -13.72 12.40 35.21
CA ASN A 673 -13.45 11.53 36.35
C ASN A 673 -12.01 11.72 36.87
N ILE A 674 -11.86 11.89 38.18
CA ILE A 674 -10.58 12.21 38.83
C ILE A 674 -9.57 11.07 38.67
N GLU A 675 -10.00 9.82 38.81
CA GLU A 675 -9.13 8.65 38.65
C GLU A 675 -8.63 8.52 37.20
N HIS A 676 -9.47 8.82 36.22
CA HIS A 676 -9.05 8.86 34.81
C HIS A 676 -7.99 9.95 34.59
N LYS A 677 -8.19 11.16 35.14
CA LYS A 677 -7.20 12.24 35.05
C LYS A 677 -5.86 11.85 35.69
N GLN A 678 -5.91 11.20 36.85
CA GLN A 678 -4.72 10.67 37.55
C GLN A 678 -3.99 9.63 36.68
N LEU A 679 -4.72 8.67 36.13
CA LEU A 679 -4.16 7.63 35.27
C LEU A 679 -3.53 8.22 34.00
N VAL A 680 -4.20 9.17 33.33
CA VAL A 680 -3.64 9.87 32.16
C VAL A 680 -2.32 10.57 32.51
N SER A 681 -2.27 11.27 33.65
CA SER A 681 -1.04 11.94 34.10
C SER A 681 0.13 10.96 34.26
N LEU A 682 -0.12 9.79 34.87
CA LEU A 682 0.89 8.75 35.04
C LEU A 682 1.36 8.16 33.71
N ILE A 683 0.43 7.86 32.79
CA ILE A 683 0.75 7.35 31.45
C ILE A 683 1.58 8.37 30.66
N VAL A 684 1.14 9.63 30.61
CA VAL A 684 1.82 10.69 29.85
C VAL A 684 3.23 10.95 30.40
N LYS A 685 3.39 10.94 31.73
CA LYS A 685 4.71 11.02 32.37
C LYS A 685 5.63 9.86 31.94
N ARG A 686 5.12 8.63 31.93
CA ARG A 686 5.90 7.45 31.53
C ARG A 686 6.31 7.49 30.06
N PHE A 687 5.40 7.88 29.17
CA PHE A 687 5.66 8.02 27.74
C PHE A 687 6.62 9.17 27.44
N SER A 688 6.40 10.36 27.99
CA SER A 688 7.30 11.51 27.78
C SER A 688 8.74 11.20 28.22
N THR A 689 8.91 10.55 29.37
CA THR A 689 10.25 10.11 29.84
C THR A 689 10.94 9.19 28.83
N SER A 690 10.21 8.21 28.28
CA SER A 690 10.77 7.23 27.34
C SER A 690 11.02 7.83 25.95
N LEU A 691 10.10 8.65 25.45
CA LEU A 691 10.19 9.31 24.13
C LEU A 691 11.30 10.36 24.09
N LEU A 692 11.50 11.09 25.18
CA LEU A 692 12.49 12.17 25.26
C LEU A 692 13.85 11.68 25.79
N SER A 693 14.00 10.38 26.07
CA SER A 693 15.27 9.79 26.49
C SER A 693 16.31 9.82 25.36
N SER A 694 17.56 10.09 25.73
CA SER A 694 18.72 9.98 24.83
C SER A 694 19.34 8.58 24.82
N VAL A 695 18.88 7.69 25.70
CA VAL A 695 19.40 6.32 25.85
C VAL A 695 18.83 5.44 24.74
N ARG A 696 19.71 4.74 24.01
CA ARG A 696 19.32 3.91 22.86
C ARG A 696 18.36 2.77 23.25
N GLU A 697 18.49 2.24 24.46
CA GLU A 697 17.64 1.16 25.00
C GLU A 697 16.20 1.61 25.30
N ASP A 698 15.97 2.92 25.48
CA ASP A 698 14.65 3.50 25.72
C ASP A 698 13.89 3.81 24.42
N ARG A 699 14.45 3.46 23.24
CA ARG A 699 13.82 3.74 21.95
C ARG A 699 12.47 3.05 21.83
N VAL A 700 11.44 3.87 21.78
CA VAL A 700 10.05 3.45 21.56
C VAL A 700 9.87 3.06 20.09
N ASP A 701 9.20 1.94 19.86
CA ASP A 701 8.77 1.50 18.53
C ASP A 701 8.02 2.61 17.77
N TYR A 702 8.27 2.76 16.46
CA TYR A 702 7.70 3.82 15.64
C TYR A 702 6.16 3.80 15.62
N ALA A 703 5.55 2.63 15.44
CA ALA A 703 4.09 2.50 15.37
C ALA A 703 3.45 2.81 16.72
N LEU A 704 4.06 2.34 17.81
CA LEU A 704 3.63 2.68 19.18
C LEU A 704 3.72 4.18 19.44
N ARG A 705 4.85 4.81 19.07
CA ARG A 705 5.09 6.25 19.19
C ARG A 705 4.01 7.04 18.46
N GLN A 706 3.73 6.70 17.20
CA GLN A 706 2.71 7.37 16.39
C GLN A 706 1.30 7.23 17.00
N SER A 707 0.94 6.02 17.44
CA SER A 707 -0.36 5.73 18.08
C SER A 707 -0.57 6.53 19.36
N PHE A 708 0.45 6.60 20.22
CA PHE A 708 0.38 7.35 21.46
C PHE A 708 0.27 8.87 21.21
N LEU A 709 1.14 9.43 20.37
CA LEU A 709 1.17 10.88 20.11
C LEU A 709 -0.13 11.38 19.47
N GLU A 710 -0.72 10.61 18.56
CA GLU A 710 -2.02 10.94 17.97
C GLU A 710 -3.14 10.95 19.01
N ARG A 711 -3.21 9.91 19.85
CA ARG A 711 -4.21 9.85 20.93
C ARG A 711 -3.99 10.95 21.96
N PHE A 712 -2.74 11.27 22.29
CA PHE A 712 -2.41 12.31 23.26
C PHE A 712 -2.84 13.71 22.75
N ALA A 713 -2.57 14.03 21.48
CA ALA A 713 -3.03 15.26 20.87
C ALA A 713 -4.57 15.33 20.86
N TYR A 714 -5.24 14.24 20.48
CA TYR A 714 -6.70 14.13 20.48
C TYR A 714 -7.29 14.33 21.87
N PHE A 715 -6.74 13.65 22.88
CA PHE A 715 -7.19 13.75 24.28
C PHE A 715 -7.01 15.17 24.82
N THR A 716 -5.84 15.78 24.59
CA THR A 716 -5.50 17.11 25.09
C THR A 716 -6.40 18.20 24.49
N LEU A 717 -6.75 18.10 23.20
CA LEU A 717 -7.66 19.06 22.55
C LEU A 717 -9.14 18.83 22.87
N HIS A 718 -9.52 17.66 23.40
CA HIS A 718 -10.86 17.44 23.97
C HIS A 718 -10.97 17.92 25.42
N ALA A 719 -9.88 17.92 26.17
CA ALA A 719 -9.86 18.32 27.58
C ALA A 719 -10.38 19.76 27.83
N PRO A 720 -10.88 20.05 29.04
CA PRO A 720 -11.09 21.42 29.51
C PRO A 720 -9.79 22.25 29.43
N VAL A 721 -9.90 23.53 29.07
CA VAL A 721 -8.73 24.42 28.92
C VAL A 721 -7.89 24.51 30.20
N SER A 722 -8.51 24.36 31.37
CA SER A 722 -7.84 24.35 32.68
C SER A 722 -6.90 23.17 32.88
N ASP A 723 -7.16 22.03 32.24
CA ASP A 723 -6.43 20.78 32.46
C ASP A 723 -5.25 20.63 31.47
N ILE A 724 -5.29 21.36 30.36
CA ILE A 724 -4.25 21.34 29.31
C ILE A 724 -2.83 21.55 29.87
N PRO A 725 -2.56 22.55 30.75
CA PRO A 725 -1.22 22.75 31.30
C PRO A 725 -0.67 21.52 32.03
N ASP A 726 -1.52 20.82 32.78
CA ASP A 726 -1.10 19.64 33.55
C ASP A 726 -0.78 18.44 32.65
N TYR A 727 -1.54 18.24 31.57
CA TYR A 727 -1.26 17.17 30.61
C TYR A 727 -0.01 17.41 29.78
N ILE A 728 0.28 18.66 29.40
CA ILE A 728 1.46 18.97 28.58
C ILE A 728 2.73 19.06 29.43
N LYS A 729 2.61 19.37 30.73
CA LYS A 729 3.74 19.58 31.64
C LYS A 729 4.88 18.56 31.52
N PRO A 730 4.66 17.23 31.44
CA PRO A 730 5.76 16.28 31.27
C PRO A 730 6.60 16.50 30.00
N PHE A 731 5.99 16.94 28.90
CA PHE A 731 6.68 17.31 27.66
C PHE A 731 7.36 18.69 27.75
N LEU A 732 6.83 19.62 28.54
CA LEU A 732 7.47 20.92 28.78
C LEU A 732 8.71 20.78 29.67
N ASP A 733 8.61 19.96 30.70
CA ASP A 733 9.68 19.73 31.67
C ASP A 733 10.84 18.94 31.03
N GLY A 734 10.52 17.93 30.20
CA GLY A 734 11.50 17.14 29.46
C GLY A 734 11.89 17.68 28.07
N PHE A 735 11.40 18.88 27.69
CA PHE A 735 11.54 19.40 26.33
C PHE A 735 12.99 19.43 25.85
N ASN A 736 13.25 18.83 24.68
CA ASN A 736 14.59 18.75 24.09
C ASN A 736 14.52 18.68 22.54
N GLY A 737 15.69 18.69 21.89
CA GLY A 737 15.83 18.58 20.43
C GLY A 737 15.67 17.15 19.92
N SER A 738 14.57 16.45 20.27
CA SER A 738 14.32 15.08 19.82
C SER A 738 13.23 15.00 18.75
N GLU A 739 13.33 14.01 17.87
CA GLU A 739 12.34 13.77 16.82
C GLU A 739 10.88 13.67 17.32
N PRO A 740 10.57 13.00 18.45
CA PRO A 740 9.19 12.92 18.95
C PRO A 740 8.52 14.26 19.20
N ILE A 741 9.27 15.33 19.50
CA ILE A 741 8.71 16.69 19.64
C ILE A 741 8.19 17.22 18.30
N SER A 742 8.94 17.02 17.22
CA SER A 742 8.47 17.37 15.86
C SER A 742 7.18 16.61 15.51
N GLU A 743 7.14 15.32 15.79
CA GLU A 743 5.98 14.48 15.52
C GLU A 743 4.76 14.89 16.36
N LEU A 744 4.99 15.25 17.64
CA LEU A 744 3.94 15.74 18.53
C LEU A 744 3.27 17.00 17.95
N PHE A 745 4.06 17.97 17.47
CA PHE A 745 3.50 19.18 16.83
C PHE A 745 2.67 18.85 15.60
N LYS A 746 3.16 17.93 14.74
CA LYS A 746 2.39 17.47 13.57
C LYS A 746 1.06 16.84 13.99
N LYS A 747 1.05 15.99 15.03
CA LYS A 747 -0.17 15.35 15.52
C LYS A 747 -1.17 16.37 16.06
N PHE A 748 -0.73 17.39 16.80
CA PHE A 748 -1.63 18.47 17.22
C PHE A 748 -2.25 19.22 16.05
N ILE A 749 -1.46 19.54 15.00
CA ILE A 749 -1.98 20.21 13.80
C ILE A 749 -3.03 19.35 13.10
N LEU A 750 -2.74 18.06 12.89
CA LEU A 750 -3.66 17.12 12.23
C LEU A 750 -4.95 16.93 13.02
N VAL A 751 -4.87 16.87 14.34
CA VAL A 751 -6.03 16.74 15.22
C VAL A 751 -6.85 18.03 15.22
N GLU A 752 -6.22 19.20 15.34
CA GLU A 752 -6.91 20.48 15.30
C GLU A 752 -7.63 20.71 13.97
N ASP A 753 -7.00 20.32 12.84
CA ASP A 753 -7.63 20.42 11.52
C ASP A 753 -8.97 19.67 11.47
N ARG A 754 -9.06 18.53 12.16
CA ARG A 754 -10.27 17.71 12.29
C ARG A 754 -11.27 18.25 13.33
N LEU A 755 -10.79 18.73 14.48
CA LEU A 755 -11.64 19.07 15.63
C LEU A 755 -12.09 20.54 15.68
N ASN A 756 -11.34 21.46 15.08
CA ASN A 756 -11.60 22.90 15.13
C ASN A 756 -11.77 23.44 16.56
N THR A 757 -10.75 23.23 17.39
CA THR A 757 -10.69 23.59 18.81
C THR A 757 -9.76 24.77 19.09
N TYR A 758 -9.92 25.84 18.29
CA TYR A 758 -9.10 27.07 18.28
C TYR A 758 -8.46 27.47 19.62
N ALA A 759 -9.26 27.70 20.68
CA ALA A 759 -8.75 28.22 21.94
C ALA A 759 -7.82 27.23 22.68
N LYS A 760 -8.11 25.93 22.56
CA LYS A 760 -7.33 24.87 23.19
C LYS A 760 -6.01 24.65 22.43
N PHE A 761 -6.08 24.68 21.10
CA PHE A 761 -4.90 24.59 20.24
C PHE A 761 -3.91 25.73 20.52
N TRP A 762 -4.38 26.98 20.50
CA TRP A 762 -3.49 28.11 20.76
C TRP A 762 -2.95 28.11 22.19
N LYS A 763 -3.71 27.62 23.17
CA LYS A 763 -3.19 27.41 24.53
C LYS A 763 -2.02 26.43 24.56
N VAL A 764 -2.08 25.34 23.80
CA VAL A 764 -0.96 24.39 23.63
C VAL A 764 0.24 25.09 22.99
N TRP A 765 0.00 25.82 21.90
CA TRP A 765 1.05 26.52 21.16
C TRP A 765 1.79 27.53 22.05
N ASP A 766 1.05 28.34 22.80
CA ASP A 766 1.59 29.34 23.72
C ASP A 766 2.47 28.71 24.81
N LEU A 767 2.06 27.56 25.36
CA LEU A 767 2.85 26.83 26.37
C LEU A 767 4.20 26.34 25.85
N PHE A 768 4.31 26.02 24.56
CA PHE A 768 5.56 25.59 23.93
C PHE A 768 6.41 26.74 23.40
N PHE A 769 5.88 27.94 23.25
CA PHE A 769 6.56 29.05 22.57
C PHE A 769 7.95 29.32 23.14
N ASP A 770 8.04 29.59 24.46
CA ASP A 770 9.31 29.89 25.12
C ASP A 770 10.29 28.70 25.07
N LYS A 771 9.78 27.47 25.04
CA LYS A 771 10.58 26.25 24.93
C LYS A 771 11.22 26.14 23.55
N VAL A 772 10.49 26.44 22.48
CA VAL A 772 11.02 26.45 21.10
C VAL A 772 12.01 27.59 20.91
N VAL A 773 11.72 28.80 21.41
CA VAL A 773 12.66 29.93 21.41
C VAL A 773 13.96 29.56 22.14
N THR A 774 13.84 28.91 23.30
CA THR A 774 14.98 28.42 24.09
C THR A 774 15.73 27.30 23.38
N LEU A 775 15.07 26.45 22.60
CA LEU A 775 15.76 25.38 21.86
C LEU A 775 16.62 25.94 20.72
N CYS A 776 16.14 26.99 20.06
CA CYS A 776 16.75 27.49 18.85
C CYS A 776 17.71 28.67 19.05
N LYS A 777 18.07 29.07 20.28
CA LYS A 777 18.95 30.24 20.56
C LYS A 777 20.27 30.22 19.77
N ASP A 778 20.83 29.04 19.53
CA ASP A 778 22.08 28.87 18.77
C ASP A 778 21.85 28.67 17.25
N GLY A 779 20.60 28.74 16.79
CA GLY A 779 20.15 28.41 15.44
C GLY A 779 19.91 26.92 15.22
N ASP A 780 19.75 26.52 13.95
CA ASP A 780 19.52 25.14 13.49
C ASP A 780 20.76 24.21 13.61
N ARG A 781 21.60 24.40 14.64
CA ARG A 781 22.91 23.74 14.74
C ARG A 781 22.85 22.31 15.26
N TYR A 782 21.80 21.93 15.98
CA TYR A 782 21.66 20.62 16.61
C TYR A 782 20.65 19.76 15.86
N TRP A 783 20.81 18.43 15.97
CA TRP A 783 19.94 17.46 15.31
C TRP A 783 18.46 17.73 15.67
N TYR A 784 17.59 17.69 14.65
CA TYR A 784 16.14 17.88 14.73
C TYR A 784 15.61 19.28 15.10
N VAL A 785 16.46 20.25 15.45
CA VAL A 785 15.98 21.63 15.76
C VAL A 785 15.26 22.24 14.57
N ASP A 786 15.83 22.08 13.37
CA ASP A 786 15.21 22.49 12.11
C ASP A 786 13.84 21.82 11.92
N LYS A 787 13.77 20.51 12.14
CA LYS A 787 12.56 19.69 11.98
C LYS A 787 11.47 20.11 12.97
N ILE A 788 11.86 20.41 14.22
CA ILE A 788 10.97 20.88 15.28
C ILE A 788 10.42 22.26 14.92
N ILE A 789 11.27 23.21 14.49
CA ILE A 789 10.82 24.54 14.06
C ILE A 789 9.89 24.43 12.86
N LYS A 790 10.27 23.63 11.84
CA LYS A 790 9.42 23.41 10.66
C LYS A 790 8.07 22.81 11.03
N SER A 791 8.03 21.91 12.00
CA SER A 791 6.77 21.29 12.48
C SER A 791 5.92 22.28 13.29
N TYR A 792 6.54 23.01 14.23
CA TYR A 792 5.86 24.01 15.09
C TYR A 792 5.33 25.20 14.28
N LEU A 793 6.02 25.55 13.19
CA LEU A 793 5.64 26.60 12.25
C LEU A 793 4.90 26.06 11.00
N PHE A 794 4.25 24.90 11.15
CA PHE A 794 3.26 24.35 10.22
C PHE A 794 3.77 23.91 8.84
N ALA A 795 5.08 23.91 8.62
CA ALA A 795 5.71 23.69 7.31
C ALA A 795 5.91 22.21 6.96
N GLU A 796 5.96 21.30 7.94
CA GLU A 796 6.09 19.86 7.69
C GLU A 796 4.76 19.10 7.61
N SER A 797 3.62 19.77 7.82
CA SER A 797 2.30 19.14 7.70
C SER A 797 1.87 19.00 6.22
N PRO A 798 1.23 17.88 5.82
CA PRO A 798 0.82 17.64 4.45
C PRO A 798 -0.46 18.43 4.09
N TRP A 799 -0.32 19.73 3.84
CA TRP A 799 -1.41 20.56 3.36
C TRP A 799 -1.74 20.27 1.90
N LYS A 800 -3.00 20.45 1.50
CA LYS A 800 -3.40 20.41 0.08
C LYS A 800 -2.72 21.57 -0.67
N GLU A 801 -2.31 21.35 -1.91
CA GLU A 801 -1.58 22.35 -2.71
C GLU A 801 -2.35 23.67 -2.89
N ASN A 802 -3.69 23.60 -2.94
CA ASN A 802 -4.57 24.75 -3.16
C ASN A 802 -5.16 25.33 -1.86
N SER A 803 -4.64 24.93 -0.69
CA SER A 803 -5.07 25.52 0.58
C SER A 803 -4.57 26.97 0.69
N ASN A 804 -5.49 27.92 0.82
CA ASN A 804 -5.17 29.35 0.98
C ASN A 804 -5.49 29.87 2.39
N GLY A 805 -5.79 28.98 3.33
CA GLY A 805 -6.26 29.32 4.67
C GLY A 805 -6.38 28.07 5.52
N TRP A 806 -6.29 28.25 6.83
CA TRP A 806 -6.60 27.23 7.82
C TRP A 806 -7.55 27.82 8.87
N HIS A 807 -8.58 27.06 9.26
CA HIS A 807 -9.68 27.59 10.11
C HIS A 807 -9.21 28.06 11.50
N THR A 808 -8.06 27.57 11.95
CA THR A 808 -7.42 27.94 13.23
C THR A 808 -6.64 29.27 13.17
N PHE A 809 -6.42 29.85 11.99
CA PHE A 809 -5.72 31.13 11.82
C PHE A 809 -6.72 32.30 11.72
N LYS A 810 -6.73 33.16 12.75
CA LYS A 810 -7.55 34.38 12.86
C LYS A 810 -6.65 35.62 12.92
N ASP A 811 -7.20 36.81 12.69
CA ASP A 811 -6.41 38.07 12.68
C ASP A 811 -5.54 38.27 13.92
N SER A 812 -6.03 37.85 15.11
CA SER A 812 -5.28 37.90 16.37
C SER A 812 -4.00 37.08 16.38
N ASN A 813 -3.91 36.01 15.57
CA ASN A 813 -2.73 35.14 15.52
C ASN A 813 -1.60 35.71 14.66
N SER A 814 -1.82 36.82 13.95
CA SER A 814 -0.74 37.55 13.28
C SER A 814 0.37 37.96 14.26
N GLN A 815 0.03 38.24 15.52
CA GLN A 815 0.99 38.56 16.57
C GLN A 815 1.95 37.40 16.86
N PHE A 816 1.48 36.15 16.85
CA PHE A 816 2.33 34.98 17.02
C PHE A 816 3.44 34.95 15.96
N PHE A 817 3.10 35.09 14.68
CA PHE A 817 4.09 35.08 13.60
C PHE A 817 5.05 36.28 13.65
N CYS A 818 4.55 37.44 14.08
CA CYS A 818 5.38 38.62 14.36
C CYS A 818 6.43 38.29 15.44
N ASP A 819 6.00 37.70 16.55
CA ASP A 819 6.90 37.31 17.65
C ASP A 819 7.87 36.20 17.22
N VAL A 820 7.43 35.24 16.41
CA VAL A 820 8.30 34.23 15.78
C VAL A 820 9.42 34.89 14.96
N SER A 821 9.08 35.85 14.10
CA SER A 821 10.07 36.52 13.24
C SER A 821 11.13 37.29 14.04
N ARG A 822 10.77 37.79 15.23
CA ARG A 822 11.66 38.54 16.12
C ARG A 822 12.52 37.66 17.01
N THR A 823 11.95 36.56 17.52
CA THR A 823 12.60 35.71 18.53
C THR A 823 13.34 34.52 17.95
N MET A 824 12.90 34.01 16.80
CA MET A 824 13.46 32.83 16.12
C MET A 824 14.01 33.16 14.73
N GLY A 825 13.99 34.44 14.36
CA GLY A 825 14.32 34.90 13.01
C GLY A 825 15.75 34.63 12.52
N HIS A 826 16.68 34.26 13.40
CA HIS A 826 18.05 33.90 13.04
C HIS A 826 18.19 32.46 12.49
N CYS A 827 17.13 31.66 12.52
CA CYS A 827 17.07 30.28 12.05
C CYS A 827 16.66 30.20 10.57
N PRO A 828 17.46 29.56 9.69
CA PRO A 828 17.05 29.24 8.32
C PRO A 828 15.70 28.51 8.22
N SER A 829 15.44 27.57 9.12
CA SER A 829 14.17 26.84 9.21
C SER A 829 12.97 27.75 9.43
N THR A 830 13.10 28.82 10.22
CA THR A 830 12.06 29.84 10.43
C THR A 830 11.77 30.62 9.16
N LEU A 831 12.80 31.03 8.41
CA LEU A 831 12.63 31.71 7.12
C LEU A 831 11.85 30.84 6.13
N TYR A 832 12.26 29.58 6.01
CA TYR A 832 11.58 28.59 5.17
C TYR A 832 10.11 28.42 5.57
N SER A 833 9.85 28.22 6.86
CA SER A 833 8.49 27.98 7.36
C SER A 833 7.57 29.16 7.14
N LEU A 834 8.03 30.39 7.39
CA LEU A 834 7.23 31.59 7.13
C LEU A 834 6.97 31.75 5.63
N ALA A 835 8.01 31.61 4.79
CA ALA A 835 7.86 31.71 3.33
C ALA A 835 6.89 30.67 2.78
N LYS A 836 6.99 29.41 3.21
CA LYS A 836 6.08 28.33 2.80
C LYS A 836 4.66 28.55 3.28
N SER A 837 4.46 28.81 4.58
CA SER A 837 3.13 28.97 5.17
C SER A 837 2.39 30.16 4.58
N LEU A 838 3.07 31.30 4.35
CA LEU A 838 2.47 32.48 3.72
C LEU A 838 2.05 32.21 2.26
N ASN A 839 2.68 31.28 1.55
CA ASN A 839 2.23 30.86 0.22
C ASN A 839 0.95 30.00 0.26
N ASN A 840 0.66 29.34 1.38
CA ASN A 840 -0.42 28.36 1.55
C ASN A 840 -1.38 28.80 2.69
N ILE A 841 -1.42 28.04 3.80
CA ILE A 841 -2.39 28.19 4.90
C ILE A 841 -2.41 29.57 5.59
N ALA A 842 -1.32 30.33 5.53
CA ALA A 842 -1.17 31.63 6.19
C ALA A 842 -1.28 32.81 5.21
N SER A 843 -1.80 32.59 4.00
CA SER A 843 -1.89 33.63 2.97
C SER A 843 -2.71 34.86 3.37
N CYS A 844 -3.63 34.73 4.33
CA CYS A 844 -4.39 35.85 4.90
C CYS A 844 -3.48 36.92 5.54
N TYR A 845 -2.28 36.54 5.99
CA TYR A 845 -1.31 37.45 6.61
C TYR A 845 -0.27 37.98 5.62
N LEU A 846 -0.48 37.85 4.31
CA LEU A 846 0.54 38.20 3.31
C LEU A 846 1.10 39.63 3.48
N ASN A 847 0.24 40.59 3.81
CA ASN A 847 0.64 41.98 4.05
C ASN A 847 1.58 42.12 5.26
N GLN A 848 1.23 41.56 6.42
CA GLN A 848 2.12 41.57 7.59
C GLN A 848 3.36 40.69 7.38
N GLY A 849 3.21 39.60 6.61
CA GLY A 849 4.27 38.63 6.31
C GLY A 849 5.45 39.23 5.56
N ILE A 850 5.22 40.17 4.65
CA ILE A 850 6.30 40.91 3.98
C ILE A 850 7.12 41.71 5.00
N THR A 851 6.46 42.38 5.94
CA THR A 851 7.13 43.12 7.01
C THR A 851 7.94 42.18 7.91
N TRP A 852 7.37 41.03 8.32
CA TRP A 852 8.10 40.03 9.14
C TRP A 852 9.35 39.51 8.44
N LEU A 853 9.25 39.14 7.16
CA LEU A 853 10.37 38.62 6.37
C LEU A 853 11.45 39.69 6.18
N SER A 854 11.05 40.93 5.87
CA SER A 854 11.97 42.06 5.73
C SER A 854 12.73 42.37 7.02
N GLU A 855 12.02 42.48 8.15
CA GLU A 855 12.62 42.71 9.47
C GLU A 855 13.62 41.60 9.79
N MET A 856 13.22 40.35 9.58
CA MET A 856 14.05 39.18 9.85
C MET A 856 15.35 39.16 9.03
N LEU A 857 15.28 39.45 7.72
CA LEU A 857 16.44 39.51 6.84
C LEU A 857 17.33 40.74 7.10
N SER A 858 16.75 41.84 7.60
CA SER A 858 17.47 43.05 7.96
C SER A 858 18.29 42.85 9.23
N VAL A 859 17.67 42.27 10.26
CA VAL A 859 18.29 42.05 11.58
C VAL A 859 19.30 40.89 11.54
N ASN A 860 18.97 39.79 10.86
CA ASN A 860 19.75 38.56 10.92
C ASN A 860 20.66 38.39 9.71
N LYS A 861 21.65 39.28 9.54
CA LYS A 861 22.57 39.28 8.39
C LYS A 861 23.30 37.94 8.15
N LYS A 862 23.52 37.13 9.18
CA LYS A 862 24.08 35.77 9.04
C LYS A 862 23.24 34.84 8.14
N LEU A 863 21.94 35.09 7.95
CA LEU A 863 21.11 34.31 7.02
C LEU A 863 21.56 34.45 5.56
N TRP A 864 22.16 35.58 5.21
CA TRP A 864 22.66 35.87 3.86
C TRP A 864 23.85 34.99 3.51
N GLU A 865 24.63 34.57 4.50
CA GLU A 865 25.81 33.71 4.33
C GLU A 865 25.51 32.22 4.58
N LYS A 866 24.53 31.92 5.44
CA LYS A 866 24.17 30.54 5.79
C LYS A 866 23.54 29.78 4.61
N LYS A 867 23.74 28.46 4.62
CA LYS A 867 22.93 27.51 3.84
C LYS A 867 21.48 27.56 4.34
N LEU A 868 20.54 27.66 3.41
CA LEU A 868 19.10 27.68 3.68
C LEU A 868 18.51 26.27 3.58
N GLU A 869 17.29 26.10 4.10
CA GLU A 869 16.47 24.92 3.76
C GLU A 869 16.14 24.92 2.26
N ASN A 870 15.94 23.72 1.71
CA ASN A 870 15.55 23.56 0.31
C ASN A 870 14.26 24.33 0.00
N ASP A 871 14.14 24.83 -1.23
CA ASP A 871 12.99 25.61 -1.73
C ASP A 871 12.69 26.93 -1.01
N THR A 872 13.48 27.35 -0.01
CA THR A 872 13.29 28.65 0.66
C THR A 872 13.29 29.80 -0.34
N VAL A 873 14.25 29.82 -1.26
CA VAL A 873 14.36 30.84 -2.32
C VAL A 873 13.14 30.80 -3.22
N TYR A 874 12.72 29.61 -3.66
CA TYR A 874 11.52 29.42 -4.49
C TYR A 874 10.25 29.96 -3.82
N PHE A 875 10.03 29.66 -2.53
CA PHE A 875 8.87 30.17 -1.80
C PHE A 875 8.90 31.69 -1.65
N LEU A 876 10.08 32.27 -1.39
CA LEU A 876 10.24 33.72 -1.34
C LEU A 876 9.97 34.39 -2.70
N GLU A 877 10.45 33.80 -3.81
CA GLU A 877 10.16 34.28 -5.17
C GLU A 877 8.66 34.28 -5.45
N CYS A 878 7.98 33.15 -5.19
CA CYS A 878 6.55 33.00 -5.38
C CYS A 878 5.77 34.05 -4.57
N LEU A 879 6.15 34.22 -3.30
CA LEU A 879 5.49 35.12 -2.37
C LEU A 879 5.65 36.58 -2.79
N VAL A 880 6.88 37.01 -3.07
CA VAL A 880 7.18 38.40 -3.42
C VAL A 880 6.58 38.76 -4.78
N ARG A 881 6.66 37.86 -5.76
CA ARG A 881 6.00 38.05 -7.07
C ARG A 881 4.49 38.22 -6.92
N ARG A 882 3.85 37.36 -6.13
CA ARG A 882 2.41 37.46 -5.83
C ARG A 882 2.09 38.79 -5.15
N TYR A 883 2.92 39.21 -4.18
CA TYR A 883 2.71 40.46 -3.46
C TYR A 883 2.82 41.69 -4.36
N ILE A 884 3.89 41.79 -5.17
CA ILE A 884 4.11 42.90 -6.10
C ILE A 884 2.97 43.03 -7.09
N ASN A 885 2.48 41.91 -7.62
CA ASN A 885 1.37 41.90 -8.58
C ASN A 885 0.07 42.41 -7.94
N THR A 886 -0.23 42.01 -6.70
CA THR A 886 -1.48 42.35 -6.03
C THR A 886 -1.46 43.77 -5.42
N GLU A 887 -0.32 44.24 -4.90
CA GLU A 887 -0.20 45.48 -4.11
C GLU A 887 0.63 46.58 -4.81
N ARG A 888 0.82 46.47 -6.14
CA ARG A 888 1.72 47.34 -6.94
C ARG A 888 1.56 48.83 -6.67
N GLU A 889 0.33 49.33 -6.67
CA GLU A 889 0.04 50.74 -6.44
C GLU A 889 0.34 51.19 -5.00
N ARG A 890 0.14 50.30 -4.02
CA ARG A 890 0.44 50.58 -2.61
C ARG A 890 1.94 50.61 -2.36
N ILE A 891 2.69 49.69 -2.97
CA ILE A 891 4.16 49.66 -2.90
C ILE A 891 4.76 50.95 -3.49
N ARG A 892 4.22 51.45 -4.62
CA ARG A 892 4.69 52.70 -5.24
C ARG A 892 4.45 53.94 -4.38
N ARG A 893 3.33 53.99 -3.64
CA ARG A 893 2.93 55.16 -2.85
C ARG A 893 3.49 55.15 -1.43
N THR A 894 3.81 53.98 -0.88
CA THR A 894 4.26 53.83 0.50
C THR A 894 5.75 53.50 0.56
N LYS A 895 6.56 54.49 0.94
CA LYS A 895 8.03 54.35 1.04
C LYS A 895 8.46 53.14 1.86
N GLN A 896 7.86 52.93 3.03
CA GLN A 896 8.16 51.80 3.91
C GLN A 896 7.95 50.45 3.21
N LEU A 897 6.82 50.25 2.51
CA LEU A 897 6.54 48.99 1.80
C LEU A 897 7.52 48.77 0.63
N LYS A 898 7.92 49.84 -0.07
CA LYS A 898 8.96 49.75 -1.10
C LYS A 898 10.28 49.27 -0.50
N GLU A 899 10.69 49.85 0.63
CA GLU A 899 11.91 49.45 1.35
C GLU A 899 11.85 47.99 1.83
N GLU A 900 10.73 47.56 2.42
CA GLU A 900 10.56 46.19 2.91
C GLU A 900 10.62 45.15 1.79
N VAL A 901 9.98 45.42 0.65
CA VAL A 901 10.04 44.53 -0.53
C VAL A 901 11.46 44.49 -1.12
N LEU A 902 12.16 45.63 -1.17
CA LEU A 902 13.52 45.69 -1.68
C LEU A 902 14.49 44.84 -0.85
N VAL A 903 14.36 44.81 0.48
CA VAL A 903 15.20 43.95 1.34
C VAL A 903 15.09 42.47 0.95
N ILE A 904 13.87 41.99 0.68
CA ILE A 904 13.66 40.59 0.30
C ILE A 904 14.20 40.33 -1.11
N LEU A 905 14.02 41.28 -2.03
CA LEU A 905 14.54 41.17 -3.40
C LEU A 905 16.08 41.20 -3.45
N ASP A 906 16.72 42.05 -2.65
CA ASP A 906 18.18 42.09 -2.51
C ASP A 906 18.70 40.76 -1.97
N PHE A 907 18.01 40.17 -0.99
CA PHE A 907 18.34 38.84 -0.48
C PHE A 907 18.23 37.76 -1.56
N LEU A 908 17.15 37.79 -2.35
CA LEU A 908 16.95 36.87 -3.47
C LEU A 908 18.06 37.01 -4.52
N VAL A 909 18.46 38.23 -4.87
CA VAL A 909 19.56 38.51 -5.80
C VAL A 909 20.87 37.93 -5.27
N GLU A 910 21.19 38.15 -3.99
CA GLU A 910 22.40 37.60 -3.37
C GLU A 910 22.40 36.06 -3.36
N LYS A 911 21.22 35.44 -3.23
CA LYS A 911 21.04 33.98 -3.34
C LYS A 911 20.96 33.46 -4.78
N GLY A 912 21.20 34.31 -5.78
CA GLY A 912 21.27 33.92 -7.21
C GLY A 912 19.92 33.85 -7.93
N SER A 913 18.86 34.46 -7.38
CA SER A 913 17.52 34.45 -7.99
C SER A 913 17.42 35.41 -9.18
N VAL A 914 17.21 34.85 -10.38
CA VAL A 914 16.91 35.63 -11.59
C VAL A 914 15.57 36.36 -11.47
N VAL A 915 14.57 35.71 -10.85
CA VAL A 915 13.24 36.28 -10.63
C VAL A 915 13.31 37.47 -9.66
N GLY A 916 14.12 37.36 -8.61
CA GLY A 916 14.40 38.45 -7.67
C GLY A 916 15.02 39.65 -8.37
N TYR A 917 16.04 39.43 -9.21
CA TYR A 917 16.68 40.49 -9.99
C TYR A 917 15.68 41.23 -10.89
N MET A 918 14.91 40.50 -11.70
CA MET A 918 13.93 41.11 -12.61
C MET A 918 12.84 41.89 -11.86
N SER A 919 12.39 41.36 -10.72
CA SER A 919 11.34 42.00 -9.92
C SER A 919 11.84 43.28 -9.23
N ARG A 920 13.12 43.31 -8.82
CA ARG A 920 13.78 44.48 -8.25
C ARG A 920 13.86 45.64 -9.22
N GLU A 921 14.31 45.37 -10.45
CA GLU A 921 14.43 46.39 -11.51
C GLU A 921 13.07 46.96 -11.93
N ASN A 922 11.97 46.21 -11.76
CA ASN A 922 10.61 46.71 -12.02
C ASN A 922 10.06 47.62 -10.90
N ILE A 923 10.63 47.55 -9.70
CA ILE A 923 10.19 48.33 -8.52
C ILE A 923 11.04 49.58 -8.30
N LEU A 924 12.35 49.50 -8.56
CA LEU A 924 13.27 50.64 -8.45
C LEU A 924 12.80 51.78 -9.35
#